data_AF-A0A8K0WBP7-F1
#
_entry.id   AF-A0A8K0WBP7-F1
#
_cell.length_a   1.000
_cell.length_b   1.000
_cell.length_c   1.000
_cell.angle_alpha   90.00
_cell.angle_beta   90.00
_cell.angle_gamma   90.00
#
_symmetry.space_group_name_H-M   'P 1'
#
loop_
_entity.id
_entity.type
_entity.pdbx_description
1 polymer ?
#
loop_
_entity_poly.entity_id
_entity_poly.type
_entity_poly.pdbx_seq_one_letter_code
_entity_poly.pdbx_strand_id
1 'polypeptide(L)'
;MDCSLSRLESLVENEEVEFDADIAGIGVLIAFLATSLVAFITLLAAYTTLSVPPQLCNSGDTILSTHLRDYLRKLRRKLPKLKRVNVVDSQNERIDAFMAFMLSISDQILVSQVAILIAAFIIHVEITIYSVNIVIALGCLASTVHLGSFPFYIDRLRDHGTAKMVRVIAMAAGSGMLAFVLIIQLSYTWDMETHVYFTCVLHDFQIRGDDITGRIIELFVPISVLYGTYEIVQLLYTNQSPKSITTPSSVAQSSEQPNNAVLRQLEEQPLGRVGEDLNIIKRESELLRRLLRLVDQEEPGSVTNSTDTSDIPLHGIAQRSDSREMQPDMDQYTYAQLKTSFLKPNLSKMSCKDIWRQTRESERDALLSKWLQLEALNLLVSHPKSNFHLKAQVYRVAERLAFHQCRGSFMWRLLWLWSGNVYGIVTVFVSRSNRTGLSGDPDHWGFGQIVPLALLALPLFAAMESHADYKRNIKAITIKNHTSPSGPVLVPGVVVDINSPDGLSKNDREATNYVRKVGEALQKRAKDMGHPELYQWIRGQELKDSPSIESAVVLHTIFMSSFTTSMGLYMALGLLWAKVILIPLLFILTGRRAADLVWMAKHTRTGPAVLKYLGTISLSEFQQGGDHGERMMVAQAAGEVEEDS
;
A
#
# COMPACT_ATOMS: atom_id res chain seq x y z
N MET A 1 -19.62 -8.85 -47.60
CA MET A 1 -19.29 -7.41 -47.60
C MET A 1 -18.35 -7.13 -48.75
N ASP A 2 -18.62 -6.09 -49.53
CA ASP A 2 -17.69 -5.57 -50.53
C ASP A 2 -16.87 -4.46 -49.87
N CYS A 3 -15.56 -4.70 -49.69
CA CYS A 3 -14.63 -3.77 -49.06
C CYS A 3 -13.91 -2.87 -50.08
N SER A 4 -14.45 -2.71 -51.29
CA SER A 4 -13.90 -1.77 -52.27
C SER A 4 -13.98 -0.33 -51.75
N LEU A 5 -12.84 0.36 -51.81
CA LEU A 5 -12.69 1.74 -51.33
C LEU A 5 -13.77 2.67 -51.87
N SER A 6 -14.04 2.63 -53.18
CA SER A 6 -15.04 3.48 -53.83
C SER A 6 -16.47 3.25 -53.34
N ARG A 7 -16.81 2.01 -52.95
CA ARG A 7 -18.13 1.70 -52.38
C ARG A 7 -18.23 2.23 -50.95
N LEU A 8 -17.19 2.05 -50.14
CA LEU A 8 -17.15 2.50 -48.75
C LEU A 8 -17.18 4.03 -48.65
N GLU A 9 -16.39 4.73 -49.46
CA GLU A 9 -16.39 6.20 -49.55
C GLU A 9 -17.78 6.73 -49.92
N SER A 10 -18.44 6.09 -50.90
CA SER A 10 -19.81 6.46 -51.28
C SER A 10 -20.83 6.24 -50.15
N LEU A 11 -20.69 5.19 -49.34
CA LEU A 11 -21.58 4.96 -48.19
C LEU A 11 -21.41 6.04 -47.12
N VAL A 12 -20.18 6.48 -46.86
CA VAL A 12 -19.88 7.57 -45.92
C VAL A 12 -20.40 8.91 -46.44
N GLU A 13 -20.16 9.22 -47.71
CA GLU A 13 -20.60 10.48 -48.34
C GLU A 13 -22.13 10.60 -48.38
N ASN A 14 -22.83 9.50 -48.61
CA ASN A 14 -24.29 9.47 -48.66
C ASN A 14 -24.94 9.30 -47.27
N GLU A 15 -24.16 9.23 -46.19
CA GLU A 15 -24.63 8.95 -44.83
C GLU A 15 -25.47 7.66 -44.74
N GLU A 16 -25.09 6.59 -45.45
CA GLU A 16 -25.87 5.33 -45.50
C GLU A 16 -25.43 4.29 -44.46
N VAL A 17 -24.54 4.65 -43.52
CA VAL A 17 -24.02 3.72 -42.51
C VAL A 17 -24.91 3.72 -41.27
N GLU A 18 -25.60 2.62 -41.01
CA GLU A 18 -26.54 2.50 -39.89
C GLU A 18 -25.84 2.40 -38.51
N PHE A 19 -26.46 2.99 -37.48
CA PHE A 19 -25.99 2.87 -36.10
C PHE A 19 -26.34 1.53 -35.45
N ASP A 20 -25.36 0.87 -34.82
CA ASP A 20 -25.60 -0.29 -33.94
C ASP A 20 -26.12 0.15 -32.55
N ALA A 21 -27.39 0.58 -32.48
CA ALA A 21 -27.98 1.09 -31.24
C ALA A 21 -27.97 0.06 -30.07
N ASP A 22 -28.02 -1.24 -30.36
CA ASP A 22 -27.97 -2.27 -29.30
C ASP A 22 -26.58 -2.45 -28.67
N ILE A 23 -25.51 -1.95 -29.30
CA ILE A 23 -24.12 -2.03 -28.79
C ILE A 23 -23.64 -0.66 -28.32
N ALA A 24 -23.82 0.36 -29.16
CA ALA A 24 -23.36 1.72 -28.94
C ALA A 24 -24.43 2.66 -28.37
N GLY A 25 -25.62 2.14 -28.07
CA GLY A 25 -26.74 2.92 -27.56
C GLY A 25 -26.55 3.46 -26.15
N ILE A 26 -27.29 4.52 -25.85
CA ILE A 26 -27.14 5.28 -24.60
C ILE A 26 -27.37 4.42 -23.36
N GLY A 27 -28.29 3.45 -23.40
CA GLY A 27 -28.55 2.57 -22.26
C GLY A 27 -27.35 1.68 -21.89
N VAL A 28 -26.66 1.12 -22.89
CA VAL A 28 -25.43 0.33 -22.69
C VAL A 28 -24.34 1.22 -22.07
N LEU A 29 -24.14 2.41 -22.63
CA LEU A 29 -23.15 3.38 -22.14
C LEU A 29 -23.42 3.76 -20.68
N ILE A 30 -24.66 4.14 -20.36
CA ILE A 30 -25.05 4.49 -18.98
C ILE A 30 -24.80 3.31 -18.05
N ALA A 31 -25.16 2.09 -18.44
CA ALA A 31 -24.98 0.92 -17.59
C ALA A 31 -23.50 0.68 -17.22
N PHE A 32 -22.59 0.69 -18.20
CA PHE A 32 -21.17 0.50 -17.95
C PHE A 32 -20.54 1.66 -17.17
N LEU A 33 -20.84 2.91 -17.56
CA LEU A 33 -20.30 4.11 -16.91
C LEU A 33 -20.79 4.22 -15.46
N ALA A 34 -22.09 4.03 -15.23
CA ALA A 34 -22.67 4.04 -13.90
C ALA A 34 -22.09 2.92 -13.03
N THR A 35 -22.00 1.69 -13.55
CA THR A 35 -21.42 0.56 -12.79
C THR A 35 -19.98 0.85 -12.39
N SER A 36 -19.15 1.36 -13.30
CA SER A 36 -17.75 1.69 -13.02
C SER A 36 -17.60 2.84 -12.02
N LEU A 37 -18.41 3.89 -12.14
CA LEU A 37 -18.40 5.02 -11.19
C LEU A 37 -18.88 4.58 -9.81
N VAL A 38 -19.94 3.76 -9.73
CA VAL A 38 -20.43 3.20 -8.48
C VAL A 38 -19.37 2.31 -7.84
N ALA A 39 -18.63 1.50 -8.61
CA ALA A 39 -17.52 0.71 -8.11
C ALA A 39 -16.43 1.60 -7.47
N PHE A 40 -16.01 2.65 -8.17
CA PHE A 40 -15.01 3.60 -7.66
C PHE A 40 -15.50 4.33 -6.40
N ILE A 41 -16.71 4.90 -6.43
CA ILE A 41 -17.32 5.61 -5.30
C ILE A 41 -17.44 4.69 -4.09
N THR A 42 -17.80 3.43 -4.31
CA THR A 42 -17.93 2.45 -3.22
C THR A 42 -16.59 2.13 -2.58
N LEU A 43 -15.54 1.88 -3.36
CA LEU A 43 -14.21 1.66 -2.81
C LEU A 43 -13.65 2.90 -2.10
N LEU A 44 -13.94 4.11 -2.61
CA LEU A 44 -13.59 5.37 -1.95
C LEU A 44 -14.36 5.55 -0.64
N ALA A 45 -15.64 5.18 -0.61
CA ALA A 45 -16.46 5.17 0.60
C ALA A 45 -15.95 4.14 1.62
N ALA A 46 -15.59 2.92 1.18
CA ALA A 46 -14.97 1.91 2.03
C ALA A 46 -13.66 2.43 2.63
N TYR A 47 -12.81 3.06 1.82
CA TYR A 47 -11.54 3.65 2.26
C TYR A 47 -11.74 4.72 3.35
N THR A 48 -12.61 5.69 3.08
CA THR A 48 -12.86 6.83 3.99
C THR A 48 -13.60 6.42 5.28
N THR A 49 -14.40 5.36 5.21
CA THR A 49 -15.07 4.77 6.37
C THR A 49 -14.21 3.76 7.14
N LEU A 50 -12.93 3.60 6.78
CA LEU A 50 -12.01 2.59 7.34
C LEU A 50 -12.62 1.18 7.27
N SER A 51 -13.39 0.90 6.23
CA SER A 51 -14.02 -0.39 5.96
C SER A 51 -13.26 -1.16 4.87
N VAL A 52 -11.98 -0.85 4.68
CA VAL A 52 -11.06 -1.64 3.85
C VAL A 52 -10.35 -2.66 4.75
N PRO A 53 -10.22 -3.93 4.33
CA PRO A 53 -9.50 -4.93 5.09
C PRO A 53 -8.08 -4.48 5.45
N PRO A 54 -7.63 -4.66 6.70
CA PRO A 54 -6.33 -4.17 7.15
C PRO A 54 -5.16 -4.82 6.40
N GLN A 55 -5.34 -6.00 5.79
CA GLN A 55 -4.29 -6.64 5.00
C GLN A 55 -3.99 -5.90 3.68
N LEU A 56 -4.89 -5.03 3.22
CA LEU A 56 -4.74 -4.26 1.99
C LEU A 56 -4.21 -2.84 2.24
N CYS A 57 -4.25 -2.36 3.48
CA CYS A 57 -3.82 -1.03 3.85
C CYS A 57 -2.42 -1.05 4.42
N ASN A 58 -1.59 -0.08 4.02
CA ASN A 58 -0.28 0.15 4.62
C ASN A 58 -0.29 1.37 5.56
N SER A 59 0.88 1.71 6.12
CA SER A 59 0.99 2.86 7.04
C SER A 59 0.63 4.19 6.37
N GLY A 60 0.94 4.35 5.07
CA GLY A 60 0.54 5.53 4.29
C GLY A 60 -0.97 5.65 4.14
N ASP A 61 -1.68 4.53 3.98
CA ASP A 61 -3.15 4.52 3.90
C ASP A 61 -3.82 4.98 5.19
N THR A 62 -3.26 4.63 6.35
CA THR A 62 -3.79 5.07 7.65
C THR A 62 -3.72 6.59 7.80
N ILE A 63 -2.61 7.19 7.37
CA ILE A 63 -2.42 8.66 7.35
C ILE A 63 -3.49 9.27 6.43
N LEU A 64 -3.53 8.81 5.17
CA LEU A 64 -4.37 9.42 4.16
C LEU A 64 -5.88 9.24 4.42
N SER A 65 -6.31 8.05 4.84
CA SER A 65 -7.71 7.77 5.17
C SER A 65 -8.22 8.64 6.34
N THR A 66 -7.35 8.97 7.30
CA THR A 66 -7.67 9.89 8.42
C THR A 66 -7.87 11.32 7.93
N HIS A 67 -6.93 11.85 7.13
CA HIS A 67 -7.07 13.20 6.56
C HIS A 67 -8.31 13.32 5.66
N LEU A 68 -8.53 12.34 4.79
CA LEU A 68 -9.65 12.36 3.86
C LEU A 68 -10.99 12.25 4.59
N ARG A 69 -11.07 11.41 5.63
CA ARG A 69 -12.23 11.32 6.53
C ARG A 69 -12.54 12.65 7.20
N ASP A 70 -11.53 13.34 7.74
CA ASP A 70 -11.75 14.62 8.41
C ASP A 70 -12.13 15.73 7.45
N TYR A 71 -11.54 15.74 6.25
CA TYR A 71 -11.97 16.61 5.16
C TYR A 71 -13.45 16.37 4.78
N LEU A 72 -13.85 15.12 4.58
CA LEU A 72 -15.23 14.76 4.23
C LEU A 72 -16.21 15.05 5.37
N ARG A 73 -15.82 14.87 6.64
CA ARG A 73 -16.65 15.27 7.79
C ARG A 73 -16.87 16.78 7.80
N LYS A 74 -15.84 17.59 7.53
CA LYS A 74 -15.95 19.05 7.42
C LYS A 74 -16.88 19.45 6.27
N LEU A 75 -16.78 18.79 5.12
CA LEU A 75 -17.64 19.04 3.97
C LEU A 75 -19.10 18.64 4.26
N ARG A 76 -19.31 17.46 4.87
CA ARG A 76 -20.64 16.95 5.23
C ARG A 76 -21.37 17.82 6.25
N ARG A 77 -20.66 18.49 7.16
CA ARG A 77 -21.25 19.46 8.09
C ARG A 77 -21.91 20.66 7.38
N LYS A 78 -21.55 20.93 6.13
CA LYS A 78 -22.17 21.98 5.30
C LYS A 78 -23.43 21.52 4.55
N LEU A 79 -23.70 20.21 4.48
CA LEU A 79 -24.86 19.66 3.78
C LEU A 79 -26.07 19.51 4.72
N PRO A 80 -27.30 19.70 4.23
CA PRO A 80 -28.51 19.52 5.03
C PRO A 80 -28.59 18.09 5.57
N LYS A 81 -29.05 17.94 6.82
CA LYS A 81 -29.11 16.67 7.55
C LYS A 81 -30.08 15.70 6.85
N LEU A 82 -29.58 14.81 6.00
CA LEU A 82 -30.35 13.67 5.53
C LEU A 82 -30.70 12.76 6.72
N LYS A 83 -31.97 12.35 6.82
CA LYS A 83 -32.48 11.42 7.85
C LYS A 83 -31.54 10.21 7.92
N ARG A 84 -30.98 9.99 9.11
CA ARG A 84 -30.02 8.90 9.38
C ARG A 84 -30.74 7.57 9.17
N VAL A 85 -30.41 6.84 8.11
CA VAL A 85 -30.68 5.40 8.03
C VAL A 85 -29.86 4.74 9.13
N ASN A 86 -30.45 3.79 9.86
CA ASN A 86 -29.79 3.07 10.94
C ASN A 86 -28.41 2.60 10.46
N VAL A 87 -27.38 3.24 11.01
CA VAL A 87 -26.00 3.00 10.61
C VAL A 87 -25.65 1.61 11.13
N VAL A 88 -25.28 0.73 10.21
CA VAL A 88 -24.63 -0.56 10.47
C VAL A 88 -23.67 -0.43 11.66
N ASP A 89 -23.98 -1.13 12.76
CA ASP A 89 -23.46 -0.83 14.11
C ASP A 89 -21.98 -1.24 14.28
N SER A 90 -21.48 -2.19 13.47
CA SER A 90 -20.09 -2.67 13.55
C SER A 90 -19.27 -2.41 12.28
N GLN A 91 -17.96 -2.18 12.43
CA GLN A 91 -17.03 -2.03 11.31
C GLN A 91 -16.96 -3.28 10.43
N ASN A 92 -17.02 -4.46 11.06
CA ASN A 92 -16.95 -5.74 10.36
C ASN A 92 -18.18 -5.97 9.48
N GLU A 93 -19.37 -5.58 9.94
CA GLU A 93 -20.60 -5.64 9.14
C GLU A 93 -20.53 -4.72 7.91
N ARG A 94 -19.91 -3.54 8.03
CA ARG A 94 -19.68 -2.66 6.87
C ARG A 94 -18.71 -3.27 5.88
N ILE A 95 -17.58 -3.81 6.37
CA ILE A 95 -16.59 -4.48 5.52
C ILE A 95 -17.27 -5.60 4.72
N ASP A 96 -18.07 -6.43 5.40
CA ASP A 96 -18.78 -7.54 4.81
C ASP A 96 -19.77 -7.08 3.72
N ALA A 97 -20.59 -6.06 4.00
CA ALA A 97 -21.52 -5.48 3.04
C ALA A 97 -20.82 -4.86 1.82
N PHE A 98 -19.72 -4.13 2.03
CA PHE A 98 -18.92 -3.58 0.93
C PHE A 98 -18.31 -4.68 0.07
N MET A 99 -17.77 -5.74 0.69
CA MET A 99 -17.21 -6.88 -0.04
C MET A 99 -18.26 -7.58 -0.89
N ALA A 100 -19.46 -7.82 -0.35
CA ALA A 100 -20.58 -8.41 -1.07
C ALA A 100 -21.00 -7.58 -2.28
N PHE A 101 -21.16 -6.28 -2.05
CA PHE A 101 -21.57 -5.34 -3.08
C PHE A 101 -20.51 -5.25 -4.19
N MET A 102 -19.24 -5.10 -3.83
CA MET A 102 -18.14 -5.03 -4.79
C MET A 102 -17.96 -6.34 -5.56
N LEU A 103 -18.15 -7.49 -4.91
CA LEU A 103 -18.14 -8.79 -5.58
C LEU A 103 -19.24 -8.84 -6.65
N SER A 104 -20.47 -8.46 -6.30
CA SER A 104 -21.61 -8.45 -7.23
C SER A 104 -21.44 -7.46 -8.39
N ILE A 105 -20.99 -6.22 -8.13
CA ILE A 105 -20.62 -5.26 -9.19
C ILE A 105 -19.61 -5.89 -10.13
N SER A 106 -18.60 -6.53 -9.56
CA SER A 106 -17.50 -7.13 -10.30
C SER A 106 -17.88 -8.42 -11.02
N ASP A 107 -19.00 -9.08 -10.70
CA ASP A 107 -19.52 -10.17 -11.51
C ASP A 107 -20.39 -9.62 -12.64
N GLN A 108 -21.23 -8.61 -12.36
CA GLN A 108 -22.08 -7.96 -13.35
C GLN A 108 -21.24 -7.36 -14.48
N ILE A 109 -20.24 -6.54 -14.16
CA ILE A 109 -19.46 -5.88 -15.21
C ILE A 109 -18.55 -6.86 -15.97
N LEU A 110 -18.24 -8.03 -15.40
CA LEU A 110 -17.42 -9.06 -16.05
C LEU A 110 -18.25 -9.79 -17.11
N VAL A 111 -19.45 -10.20 -16.72
CA VAL A 111 -20.41 -10.82 -17.65
C VAL A 111 -20.77 -9.84 -18.75
N SER A 112 -21.05 -8.58 -18.42
CA SER A 112 -21.34 -7.55 -19.43
C SER A 112 -20.17 -7.34 -20.40
N GLN A 113 -18.94 -7.29 -19.90
CA GLN A 113 -17.73 -7.17 -20.74
C GLN A 113 -17.60 -8.35 -21.71
N VAL A 114 -17.74 -9.57 -21.21
CA VAL A 114 -17.64 -10.77 -22.06
C VAL A 114 -18.77 -10.78 -23.09
N ALA A 115 -19.99 -10.45 -22.69
CA ALA A 115 -21.16 -10.42 -23.56
C ALA A 115 -21.02 -9.40 -24.70
N ILE A 116 -20.61 -8.16 -24.41
CA ILE A 116 -20.48 -7.12 -25.44
C ILE A 116 -19.34 -7.42 -26.41
N LEU A 117 -18.23 -8.00 -25.93
CA LEU A 117 -17.15 -8.45 -26.80
C LEU A 117 -17.64 -9.60 -27.69
N ILE A 118 -18.28 -10.64 -27.14
CA ILE A 118 -18.85 -11.73 -27.93
C ILE A 118 -19.82 -11.21 -28.98
N ALA A 119 -20.72 -10.28 -28.62
CA ALA A 119 -21.65 -9.68 -29.57
C ALA A 119 -20.91 -9.01 -30.73
N ALA A 120 -19.91 -8.17 -30.45
CA ALA A 120 -19.10 -7.51 -31.47
C ALA A 120 -18.38 -8.51 -32.40
N PHE A 121 -17.90 -9.65 -31.88
CA PHE A 121 -17.29 -10.70 -32.70
C PHE A 121 -18.31 -11.49 -33.52
N ILE A 122 -19.52 -11.72 -33.01
CA ILE A 122 -20.57 -12.41 -33.78
C ILE A 122 -20.99 -11.56 -34.98
N ILE A 123 -21.21 -10.26 -34.77
CA ILE A 123 -21.62 -9.33 -35.82
C ILE A 123 -20.44 -8.64 -36.55
N HIS A 124 -19.24 -9.20 -36.47
CA HIS A 124 -18.01 -8.59 -37.00
C HIS A 124 -18.06 -8.18 -38.49
N VAL A 125 -18.96 -8.80 -39.27
CA VAL A 125 -19.16 -8.50 -40.70
C VAL A 125 -19.88 -7.16 -40.89
N GLU A 126 -20.78 -6.80 -39.98
CA GLU A 126 -21.71 -5.66 -40.11
C GLU A 126 -21.39 -4.53 -39.13
N ILE A 127 -20.64 -4.82 -38.05
CA ILE A 127 -20.28 -3.81 -37.07
C ILE A 127 -19.30 -2.77 -37.64
N THR A 128 -19.60 -1.50 -37.39
CA THR A 128 -18.74 -0.38 -37.79
C THR A 128 -17.54 -0.21 -36.86
N ILE A 129 -16.45 0.39 -37.35
CA ILE A 129 -15.31 0.79 -36.49
C ILE A 129 -15.79 1.73 -35.37
N TYR A 130 -16.80 2.56 -35.61
CA TYR A 130 -17.43 3.40 -34.59
C TYR A 130 -17.92 2.58 -33.39
N SER A 131 -18.73 1.56 -33.66
CA SER A 131 -19.28 0.67 -32.64
C SER A 131 -18.17 -0.13 -31.94
N VAL A 132 -17.17 -0.59 -32.69
CA VAL A 132 -16.02 -1.31 -32.11
C VAL A 132 -15.17 -0.39 -31.20
N ASN A 133 -14.96 0.89 -31.55
CA ASN A 133 -14.27 1.84 -30.68
C ASN A 133 -14.98 1.99 -29.32
N ILE A 134 -16.32 2.01 -29.33
CA ILE A 134 -17.12 2.01 -28.11
C ILE A 134 -16.94 0.70 -27.34
N VAL A 135 -17.00 -0.45 -28.01
CA VAL A 135 -16.78 -1.77 -27.39
C VAL A 135 -15.40 -1.85 -26.72
N ILE A 136 -14.34 -1.36 -27.39
CA ILE A 136 -12.99 -1.26 -26.83
C ILE A 136 -12.99 -0.39 -25.56
N ALA A 137 -13.60 0.80 -25.63
CA ALA A 137 -13.65 1.72 -24.49
C ALA A 137 -14.36 1.10 -23.28
N LEU A 138 -15.52 0.47 -23.51
CA LEU A 138 -16.29 -0.22 -22.47
C LEU A 138 -15.53 -1.44 -21.92
N GLY A 139 -14.85 -2.20 -22.78
CA GLY A 139 -14.02 -3.34 -22.38
C GLY A 139 -12.82 -2.93 -21.54
N CYS A 140 -12.12 -1.85 -21.90
CA CYS A 140 -11.02 -1.28 -21.12
C CYS A 140 -11.50 -0.73 -19.76
N LEU A 141 -12.67 -0.09 -19.73
CA LEU A 141 -13.31 0.40 -18.51
C LEU A 141 -13.64 -0.78 -17.57
N ALA A 142 -14.33 -1.80 -18.08
CA ALA A 142 -14.68 -3.00 -17.32
C ALA A 142 -13.44 -3.73 -16.79
N SER A 143 -12.44 -3.94 -17.64
CA SER A 143 -11.15 -4.53 -17.25
C SER A 143 -10.54 -3.78 -16.07
N THR A 144 -10.51 -2.44 -16.13
CA THR A 144 -9.94 -1.63 -15.06
C THR A 144 -10.70 -1.79 -13.73
N VAL A 145 -12.03 -1.87 -13.78
CA VAL A 145 -12.86 -2.12 -12.60
C VAL A 145 -12.55 -3.48 -11.98
N HIS A 146 -12.49 -4.56 -12.77
CA HIS A 146 -12.16 -5.89 -12.24
C HIS A 146 -10.75 -5.95 -11.67
N LEU A 147 -9.76 -5.45 -12.42
CA LEU A 147 -8.36 -5.43 -12.03
C LEU A 147 -8.14 -4.63 -10.73
N GLY A 148 -8.77 -3.47 -10.62
CA GLY A 148 -8.64 -2.57 -9.48
C GLY A 148 -9.36 -3.04 -8.22
N SER A 149 -10.53 -3.68 -8.37
CA SER A 149 -11.38 -4.08 -7.24
C SER A 149 -11.08 -5.49 -6.69
N PHE A 150 -10.45 -6.36 -7.46
CA PHE A 150 -10.29 -7.78 -7.09
C PHE A 150 -9.68 -8.07 -5.71
N PRO A 151 -8.58 -7.44 -5.29
CA PRO A 151 -8.00 -7.70 -3.98
C PRO A 151 -8.95 -7.40 -2.82
N PHE A 152 -9.95 -6.53 -3.03
CA PHE A 152 -10.88 -6.11 -1.98
C PHE A 152 -11.84 -7.23 -1.54
N TYR A 153 -12.21 -8.15 -2.43
CA TYR A 153 -13.16 -9.23 -2.14
C TYR A 153 -12.58 -10.65 -2.34
N ILE A 154 -11.26 -10.77 -2.54
CA ILE A 154 -10.61 -12.08 -2.79
C ILE A 154 -10.95 -13.13 -1.73
N ASP A 155 -11.02 -12.75 -0.45
CA ASP A 155 -11.26 -13.71 0.64
C ASP A 155 -12.62 -14.41 0.52
N ARG A 156 -13.63 -13.75 -0.07
CA ARG A 156 -14.94 -14.36 -0.33
C ARG A 156 -14.92 -15.40 -1.45
N LEU A 157 -13.96 -15.31 -2.37
CA LEU A 157 -13.82 -16.23 -3.50
C LEU A 157 -12.92 -17.43 -3.19
N ARG A 158 -12.12 -17.36 -2.11
CA ARG A 158 -11.13 -18.39 -1.79
C ARG A 158 -11.78 -19.77 -1.56
N ASP A 159 -12.91 -19.78 -0.88
CA ASP A 159 -13.59 -21.02 -0.46
C ASP A 159 -14.56 -21.57 -1.52
N HIS A 160 -14.87 -20.79 -2.57
CA HIS A 160 -15.86 -21.14 -3.60
C HIS A 160 -15.19 -21.59 -4.91
N GLY A 161 -14.79 -22.87 -4.97
CA GLY A 161 -14.04 -23.44 -6.11
C GLY A 161 -14.68 -23.22 -7.49
N THR A 162 -15.98 -23.45 -7.62
CA THR A 162 -16.71 -23.32 -8.90
C THR A 162 -16.83 -21.86 -9.34
N ALA A 163 -17.24 -20.96 -8.44
CA ALA A 163 -17.37 -19.53 -8.74
C ALA A 163 -16.02 -18.93 -9.16
N LYS A 164 -14.95 -19.33 -8.48
CA LYS A 164 -13.57 -18.99 -8.82
C LYS A 164 -13.22 -19.41 -10.25
N MET A 165 -13.49 -20.67 -10.62
CA MET A 165 -13.16 -21.19 -11.95
C MET A 165 -13.92 -20.46 -13.06
N VAL A 166 -15.24 -20.29 -12.91
CA VAL A 166 -16.09 -19.58 -13.89
C VAL A 166 -15.58 -18.16 -14.12
N ARG A 167 -15.26 -17.46 -13.03
CA ARG A 167 -14.75 -16.09 -13.07
C ARG A 167 -13.41 -15.99 -13.80
N VAL A 168 -12.50 -16.94 -13.56
CA VAL A 168 -11.19 -16.99 -14.24
C VAL A 168 -11.35 -17.25 -15.73
N ILE A 169 -12.26 -18.15 -16.12
CA ILE A 169 -12.57 -18.41 -17.55
C ILE A 169 -13.13 -17.13 -18.20
N ALA A 170 -14.10 -16.48 -17.56
CA ALA A 170 -14.68 -15.24 -18.07
C ALA A 170 -13.65 -14.10 -18.19
N MET A 171 -12.79 -13.93 -17.19
CA MET A 171 -11.69 -12.95 -17.23
C MET A 171 -10.69 -13.26 -18.36
N ALA A 172 -10.26 -14.52 -18.50
CA ALA A 172 -9.33 -14.91 -19.54
C ALA A 172 -9.92 -14.71 -20.95
N ALA A 173 -11.18 -15.09 -21.15
CA ALA A 173 -11.90 -14.90 -22.40
C ALA A 173 -12.08 -13.41 -22.72
N GLY A 174 -12.60 -12.62 -21.77
CA GLY A 174 -12.83 -11.18 -21.93
C GLY A 174 -11.55 -10.40 -22.21
N SER A 175 -10.50 -10.63 -21.41
CA SER A 175 -9.20 -9.99 -21.61
C SER A 175 -8.52 -10.43 -22.92
N GLY A 176 -8.65 -11.70 -23.31
CA GLY A 176 -8.12 -12.20 -24.58
C GLY A 176 -8.79 -11.58 -25.81
N MET A 177 -10.12 -11.53 -25.81
CA MET A 177 -10.91 -10.86 -26.86
C MET A 177 -10.60 -9.36 -26.92
N LEU A 178 -10.54 -8.68 -25.77
CA LEU A 178 -10.20 -7.26 -25.72
C LEU A 178 -8.77 -6.99 -26.23
N ALA A 179 -7.79 -7.81 -25.81
CA ALA A 179 -6.42 -7.69 -26.28
C ALA A 179 -6.31 -7.91 -27.79
N PHE A 180 -7.06 -8.86 -28.35
CA PHE A 180 -7.14 -9.06 -29.79
C PHE A 180 -7.63 -7.81 -30.52
N VAL A 181 -8.78 -7.25 -30.11
CA VAL A 181 -9.32 -6.04 -30.78
C VAL A 181 -8.38 -4.85 -30.62
N LEU A 182 -7.77 -4.66 -29.46
CA LEU A 182 -6.75 -3.64 -29.23
C LEU A 182 -5.53 -3.79 -30.14
N ILE A 183 -5.14 -5.01 -30.50
CA ILE A 183 -4.05 -5.27 -31.46
C ILE A 183 -4.50 -4.93 -32.88
N ILE A 184 -5.72 -5.30 -33.27
CA ILE A 184 -6.27 -4.94 -34.59
C ILE A 184 -6.38 -3.41 -34.75
N GLN A 185 -6.72 -2.69 -33.68
CA GLN A 185 -6.75 -1.23 -33.64
C GLN A 185 -5.40 -0.57 -33.96
N LEU A 186 -4.28 -1.31 -33.89
CA LEU A 186 -2.96 -0.79 -34.29
C LEU A 186 -2.73 -0.78 -35.80
N SER A 187 -3.69 -1.29 -36.57
CA SER A 187 -3.58 -1.32 -38.03
C SER A 187 -3.65 0.09 -38.62
N TYR A 188 -2.93 0.29 -39.73
CA TYR A 188 -3.03 1.53 -40.51
C TYR A 188 -4.43 1.76 -41.07
N THR A 189 -5.18 0.68 -41.30
CA THR A 189 -6.56 0.69 -41.83
C THR A 189 -7.62 0.92 -40.74
N TRP A 190 -7.23 1.27 -39.52
CA TRP A 190 -8.17 1.63 -38.45
C TRP A 190 -8.67 3.07 -38.60
N ASP A 191 -9.50 3.31 -39.62
CA ASP A 191 -10.03 4.64 -39.93
C ASP A 191 -11.48 4.57 -40.44
N MET A 192 -12.28 5.57 -40.05
CA MET A 192 -13.70 5.67 -40.44
C MET A 192 -13.90 6.24 -41.84
N GLU A 193 -12.84 6.64 -42.55
CA GLU A 193 -12.92 7.27 -43.86
C GLU A 193 -12.91 6.23 -44.99
N THR A 194 -11.99 5.27 -44.89
CA THR A 194 -11.72 4.25 -45.92
C THR A 194 -12.13 2.85 -45.50
N HIS A 195 -12.20 2.55 -44.19
CA HIS A 195 -12.56 1.24 -43.67
C HIS A 195 -13.71 1.34 -42.66
N VAL A 196 -14.93 1.61 -43.13
CA VAL A 196 -16.10 1.81 -42.26
C VAL A 196 -16.40 0.58 -41.37
N TYR A 197 -16.33 -0.62 -41.95
CA TYR A 197 -16.71 -1.88 -41.30
C TYR A 197 -15.50 -2.65 -40.76
N PHE A 198 -15.67 -3.26 -39.59
CA PHE A 198 -14.60 -4.00 -38.91
C PHE A 198 -14.03 -5.14 -39.75
N THR A 199 -14.87 -5.85 -40.52
CA THR A 199 -14.40 -6.92 -41.41
C THR A 199 -13.44 -6.44 -42.50
N CYS A 200 -13.54 -5.20 -42.95
CA CYS A 200 -12.63 -4.67 -43.98
C CYS A 200 -11.24 -4.41 -43.40
N VAL A 201 -11.17 -3.92 -42.16
CA VAL A 201 -9.91 -3.80 -41.43
C VAL A 201 -9.23 -5.16 -41.25
N LEU A 202 -10.00 -6.20 -40.91
CA LEU A 202 -9.46 -7.55 -40.73
C LEU A 202 -8.90 -8.12 -42.03
N HIS A 203 -9.54 -7.83 -43.16
CA HIS A 203 -9.08 -8.27 -44.48
C HIS A 203 -7.77 -7.60 -44.89
N ASP A 204 -7.67 -6.29 -44.69
CA ASP A 204 -6.52 -5.47 -45.11
C ASP A 204 -5.56 -5.16 -43.94
N PHE A 205 -5.52 -6.04 -42.93
CA PHE A 205 -4.75 -5.81 -41.71
C PHE A 205 -3.25 -5.67 -42.01
N GLN A 206 -2.73 -4.46 -41.79
CA GLN A 206 -1.30 -4.16 -41.85
C GLN A 206 -0.88 -3.29 -40.67
N ILE A 207 0.22 -3.66 -40.02
CA ILE A 207 0.76 -2.94 -38.86
C ILE A 207 1.65 -1.79 -39.36
N ARG A 208 1.42 -0.57 -38.84
CA ARG A 208 2.15 0.64 -39.21
C ARG A 208 3.68 0.47 -39.13
N GLY A 209 4.40 0.74 -40.22
CA GLY A 209 5.76 0.29 -40.51
C GLY A 209 6.93 0.97 -39.75
N ASP A 210 6.77 2.20 -39.26
CA ASP A 210 7.93 3.11 -39.31
C ASP A 210 8.55 3.51 -37.96
N ASP A 211 7.97 3.15 -36.81
CA ASP A 211 8.54 3.47 -35.48
C ASP A 211 8.39 2.34 -34.45
N ILE A 212 9.52 1.76 -34.04
CA ILE A 212 9.59 0.72 -32.99
C ILE A 212 9.12 1.28 -31.63
N THR A 213 9.40 2.56 -31.35
CA THR A 213 9.08 3.19 -30.07
C THR A 213 7.56 3.37 -29.93
N GLY A 214 6.90 3.85 -30.97
CA GLY A 214 5.45 3.92 -31.07
C GLY A 214 4.77 2.57 -30.86
N ARG A 215 5.29 1.49 -31.48
CA ARG A 215 4.73 0.13 -31.30
C ARG A 215 4.80 -0.36 -29.86
N ILE A 216 5.91 -0.13 -29.16
CA ILE A 216 6.05 -0.52 -27.75
C ILE A 216 5.05 0.25 -26.87
N ILE A 217 4.87 1.54 -27.16
CA ILE A 217 3.92 2.41 -26.46
C ILE A 217 2.48 1.95 -26.69
N GLU A 218 2.13 1.56 -27.91
CA GLU A 218 0.78 1.14 -28.27
C GLU A 218 0.43 -0.27 -27.74
N LEU A 219 1.40 -1.19 -27.71
CA LEU A 219 1.25 -2.50 -27.09
C LEU A 219 1.15 -2.46 -25.55
N PHE A 220 1.47 -1.32 -24.93
CA PHE A 220 1.42 -1.18 -23.47
C PHE A 220 0.05 -1.54 -22.88
N VAL A 221 -1.03 -1.08 -23.51
CA VAL A 221 -2.40 -1.32 -23.01
C VAL A 221 -2.79 -2.80 -23.07
N PRO A 222 -2.75 -3.49 -24.23
CA PRO A 222 -3.11 -4.90 -24.28
C PRO A 222 -2.19 -5.77 -23.39
N ILE A 223 -0.89 -5.47 -23.32
CA ILE A 223 0.02 -6.17 -22.40
C ILE A 223 -0.37 -5.94 -20.94
N SER A 224 -0.75 -4.71 -20.56
CA SER A 224 -1.16 -4.39 -19.20
C SER A 224 -2.45 -5.10 -18.80
N VAL A 225 -3.42 -5.21 -19.71
CA VAL A 225 -4.68 -5.96 -19.49
C VAL A 225 -4.40 -7.44 -19.27
N LEU A 226 -3.57 -8.06 -20.12
CA LEU A 226 -3.20 -9.46 -20.01
C LEU A 226 -2.39 -9.74 -18.74
N TYR A 227 -1.40 -8.89 -18.44
CA TYR A 227 -0.58 -9.02 -17.25
C TYR A 227 -1.40 -8.86 -15.97
N GLY A 228 -2.29 -7.87 -15.90
CA GLY A 228 -3.17 -7.69 -14.74
C GLY A 228 -4.10 -8.90 -14.53
N THR A 229 -4.62 -9.47 -15.63
CA THR A 229 -5.44 -10.69 -15.57
C THR A 229 -4.63 -11.87 -15.03
N TYR A 230 -3.40 -12.04 -15.52
CA TYR A 230 -2.47 -13.05 -15.02
C TYR A 230 -2.17 -12.86 -13.53
N GLU A 231 -1.89 -11.63 -13.06
CA GLU A 231 -1.64 -11.35 -11.65
C GLU A 231 -2.84 -11.72 -10.77
N ILE A 232 -4.07 -11.44 -11.19
CA ILE A 232 -5.29 -11.85 -10.47
C ILE A 232 -5.37 -13.36 -10.34
N VAL A 233 -5.18 -14.08 -11.45
CA VAL A 233 -5.22 -15.55 -11.45
C VAL A 233 -4.13 -16.09 -10.53
N GLN A 234 -2.92 -15.53 -10.61
CA GLN A 234 -1.83 -15.91 -9.72
C GLN A 234 -2.17 -15.65 -8.25
N LEU A 235 -2.72 -14.47 -7.90
CA LEU A 235 -3.12 -14.10 -6.54
C LEU A 235 -4.17 -15.08 -5.99
N LEU A 236 -5.12 -15.49 -6.83
CA LEU A 236 -6.25 -16.33 -6.47
C LEU A 236 -5.88 -17.81 -6.27
N TYR A 237 -4.85 -18.31 -6.95
CA TYR A 237 -4.37 -19.68 -6.82
C TYR A 237 -3.07 -19.82 -6.01
N THR A 238 -2.39 -18.72 -5.67
CA THR A 238 -1.24 -18.77 -4.76
C THR A 238 -1.75 -18.91 -3.33
N ASN A 239 -1.58 -20.11 -2.76
CA ASN A 239 -1.79 -20.37 -1.34
C ASN A 239 -0.79 -19.57 -0.49
N GLN A 240 -1.09 -18.30 -0.19
CA GLN A 240 -0.47 -17.64 0.97
C GLN A 240 -1.19 -18.15 2.22
N SER A 241 -0.69 -19.26 2.79
CA SER A 241 -1.00 -19.61 4.17
C SER A 241 -0.64 -18.41 5.07
N PRO A 242 -1.54 -17.90 5.92
CA PRO A 242 -1.16 -16.92 6.92
C PRO A 242 -0.27 -17.62 7.95
N LYS A 243 1.05 -17.56 7.76
CA LYS A 243 2.01 -17.90 8.81
C LYS A 243 2.13 -16.69 9.73
N SER A 244 1.40 -16.78 10.84
CA SER A 244 1.68 -16.16 12.13
C SER A 244 2.25 -14.74 12.08
N ILE A 245 1.36 -13.76 11.92
CA ILE A 245 1.56 -12.45 12.54
C ILE A 245 0.52 -12.37 13.65
N THR A 246 1.05 -12.27 14.86
CA THR A 246 0.40 -12.11 16.15
C THR A 246 -0.81 -11.18 16.07
N THR A 247 -2.00 -11.75 16.26
CA THR A 247 -3.15 -11.03 16.81
C THR A 247 -3.50 -11.72 18.13
N PRO A 248 -3.71 -10.98 19.22
CA PRO A 248 -4.18 -11.56 20.46
C PRO A 248 -5.60 -12.09 20.24
N SER A 249 -5.76 -13.39 20.47
CA SER A 249 -6.97 -14.08 20.89
C SER A 249 -8.30 -13.57 20.31
N SER A 250 -8.76 -14.19 19.23
CA SER A 250 -10.19 -14.47 19.10
C SER A 250 -10.42 -15.85 18.48
N VAL A 251 -11.42 -16.51 19.04
CA VAL A 251 -11.71 -17.94 19.01
C VAL A 251 -12.05 -18.43 17.60
N ALA A 252 -11.31 -19.41 17.11
CA ALA A 252 -11.76 -20.33 16.07
C ALA A 252 -11.62 -21.77 16.59
N GLN A 253 -12.74 -22.33 17.06
CA GLN A 253 -12.91 -23.75 17.32
C GLN A 253 -13.32 -24.44 16.01
N SER A 254 -12.52 -25.40 15.56
CA SER A 254 -12.99 -26.50 14.74
C SER A 254 -12.35 -27.80 15.25
N SER A 255 -13.23 -28.66 15.75
CA SER A 255 -12.99 -29.98 16.30
C SER A 255 -12.40 -30.94 15.27
N GLU A 256 -11.26 -31.58 15.60
CA GLU A 256 -10.96 -32.98 15.25
C GLU A 256 -9.85 -33.53 16.18
N GLN A 257 -9.91 -34.84 16.44
CA GLN A 257 -9.29 -35.64 17.52
C GLN A 257 -7.74 -35.62 17.66
N PRO A 258 -7.18 -36.07 18.81
CA PRO A 258 -5.81 -35.75 19.23
C PRO A 258 -4.79 -36.75 18.69
N ASN A 259 -3.80 -36.27 17.93
CA ASN A 259 -2.61 -37.05 17.59
C ASN A 259 -1.46 -36.70 18.55
N ASN A 260 -1.08 -37.69 19.35
CA ASN A 260 0.00 -37.73 20.35
C ASN A 260 1.43 -37.55 19.79
N ALA A 261 1.63 -36.74 18.74
CA ALA A 261 2.93 -36.52 18.10
C ALA A 261 3.68 -35.28 18.64
N VAL A 262 2.99 -34.37 19.34
CA VAL A 262 3.55 -33.08 19.80
C VAL A 262 4.36 -33.21 21.09
N LEU A 263 4.09 -34.24 21.92
CA LEU A 263 4.77 -34.45 23.20
C LEU A 263 6.14 -35.14 23.09
N ARG A 264 6.57 -35.55 21.89
CA ARG A 264 7.92 -36.12 21.65
C ARG A 264 8.90 -35.17 20.98
N GLN A 265 8.48 -33.96 20.58
CA GLN A 265 9.37 -32.94 19.99
C GLN A 265 9.88 -31.91 21.01
N LEU A 266 9.46 -32.00 22.27
CA LEU A 266 9.88 -31.10 23.35
C LEU A 266 11.07 -31.62 24.18
N GLU A 267 11.62 -32.79 23.86
CA GLU A 267 12.69 -33.41 24.66
C GLU A 267 14.08 -33.44 23.99
N GLU A 268 14.26 -32.79 22.83
CA GLU A 268 15.58 -32.65 22.21
C GLU A 268 15.78 -31.24 21.59
N GLN A 269 16.04 -30.26 22.44
CA GLN A 269 16.73 -29.02 22.04
C GLN A 269 18.03 -28.90 22.85
N PRO A 270 19.22 -28.95 22.22
CA PRO A 270 20.47 -28.91 22.96
C PRO A 270 20.68 -27.51 23.55
N LEU A 271 21.03 -27.50 24.83
CA LEU A 271 21.29 -26.37 25.73
C LEU A 271 22.55 -25.56 25.34
N GLY A 272 22.71 -25.21 24.06
CA GLY A 272 23.93 -24.56 23.51
C GLY A 272 23.71 -23.22 22.81
N ARG A 273 22.45 -22.83 22.51
CA ARG A 273 22.17 -21.66 21.65
C ARG A 273 22.09 -20.31 22.38
N VAL A 274 21.88 -20.33 23.71
CA VAL A 274 21.76 -19.10 24.53
C VAL A 274 23.14 -18.45 24.80
N GLY A 275 24.22 -19.24 24.78
CA GLY A 275 25.58 -18.75 25.00
C GLY A 275 26.18 -17.96 23.82
N GLU A 276 25.73 -18.21 22.58
CA GLU A 276 26.19 -17.49 21.39
C GLU A 276 25.57 -16.09 21.28
N ASP A 277 24.28 -15.95 21.64
CA ASP A 277 23.58 -14.67 21.65
C ASP A 277 24.15 -13.70 22.72
N LEU A 278 24.63 -14.22 23.86
CA LEU A 278 25.20 -13.41 24.94
C LEU A 278 26.58 -12.81 24.60
N ASN A 279 27.40 -13.53 23.81
CA ASN A 279 28.71 -13.05 23.36
C ASN A 279 28.59 -11.95 22.28
N ILE A 280 27.52 -12.00 21.48
CA ILE A 280 27.17 -10.94 20.52
C ILE A 280 26.78 -9.66 21.26
N ILE A 281 25.92 -9.77 22.29
CA ILE A 281 25.53 -8.63 23.14
C ILE A 281 26.76 -8.03 23.86
N LYS A 282 27.71 -8.85 24.34
CA LYS A 282 28.93 -8.36 24.99
C LYS A 282 29.85 -7.61 24.03
N ARG A 283 30.02 -8.10 22.78
CA ARG A 283 30.80 -7.41 21.73
C ARG A 283 30.10 -6.13 21.23
N GLU A 284 28.77 -6.13 21.19
CA GLU A 284 27.95 -4.95 20.85
C GLU A 284 27.82 -3.94 22.00
N SER A 285 27.94 -4.37 23.27
CA SER A 285 27.87 -3.49 24.45
C SER A 285 29.03 -2.50 24.50
N GLU A 286 30.23 -2.87 24.03
CA GLU A 286 31.38 -1.96 23.94
C GLU A 286 31.20 -0.91 22.84
N LEU A 287 30.54 -1.28 21.73
CA LEU A 287 30.13 -0.36 20.68
C LEU A 287 29.03 0.60 21.18
N LEU A 288 28.09 0.08 21.95
CA LEU A 288 27.04 0.86 22.59
C LEU A 288 27.59 1.83 23.65
N ARG A 289 28.67 1.47 24.35
CA ARG A 289 29.41 2.37 25.27
C ARG A 289 30.13 3.50 24.57
N ARG A 290 30.50 3.29 23.31
CA ARG A 290 31.10 4.35 22.47
C ARG A 290 30.03 5.27 21.89
N LEU A 291 28.86 4.74 21.53
CA LEU A 291 27.70 5.56 21.17
C LEU A 291 27.24 6.45 22.32
N LEU A 292 27.15 5.91 23.55
CA LEU A 292 26.76 6.69 24.72
C LEU A 292 27.73 7.84 24.98
N ARG A 293 29.05 7.59 24.90
CA ARG A 293 30.08 8.62 25.05
C ARG A 293 29.99 9.74 24.02
N LEU A 294 29.60 9.43 22.79
CA LEU A 294 29.40 10.42 21.72
C LEU A 294 28.10 11.23 21.86
N VAL A 295 27.13 10.73 22.62
CA VAL A 295 25.89 11.46 22.90
C VAL A 295 26.02 12.29 24.18
N ASP A 296 26.84 11.84 25.16
CA ASP A 296 27.07 12.56 26.43
C ASP A 296 28.15 13.66 26.35
N GLN A 297 29.06 13.66 25.36
CA GLN A 297 30.20 14.59 25.31
C GLN A 297 29.88 16.05 24.90
N GLU A 298 28.63 16.41 24.60
CA GLU A 298 28.26 17.74 24.08
C GLU A 298 27.49 18.64 25.07
N GLU A 299 27.78 18.59 26.38
CA GLU A 299 27.35 19.70 27.25
C GLU A 299 28.21 20.95 27.01
N PRO A 300 27.62 22.12 26.67
CA PRO A 300 28.38 23.36 26.56
C PRO A 300 28.68 23.93 27.95
N GLY A 301 29.93 23.72 28.39
CA GLY A 301 30.72 24.46 29.40
C GLY A 301 30.02 25.23 30.53
N SER A 302 30.16 24.76 31.77
CA SER A 302 30.15 25.64 32.95
C SER A 302 31.56 26.13 33.24
N VAL A 303 31.77 27.43 33.06
CA VAL A 303 32.93 28.17 33.56
C VAL A 303 32.97 28.06 35.09
N THR A 304 34.06 27.54 35.66
CA THR A 304 34.40 27.77 37.06
C THR A 304 35.72 28.52 37.11
N ASN A 305 35.63 29.80 37.50
CA ASN A 305 36.73 30.65 37.90
C ASN A 305 37.41 30.08 39.15
N SER A 306 38.74 30.05 39.16
CA SER A 306 39.52 30.19 40.38
C SER A 306 40.85 30.89 40.07
N THR A 307 41.01 32.04 40.68
CA THR A 307 42.15 32.97 40.69
C THR A 307 43.31 32.48 41.56
N ASP A 308 44.48 33.11 41.34
CA ASP A 308 45.69 33.18 42.17
C ASP A 308 46.64 31.96 42.12
N THR A 309 47.98 32.05 41.98
CA THR A 309 48.92 33.17 42.13
C THR A 309 50.25 32.85 41.41
N SER A 310 50.93 33.90 40.95
CA SER A 310 52.37 34.17 40.68
C SER A 310 53.42 33.04 40.77
N ASP A 311 54.29 32.93 39.74
CA ASP A 311 55.73 33.28 39.81
C ASP A 311 56.47 33.05 38.45
N ILE A 312 57.36 33.99 38.11
CA ILE A 312 58.26 34.05 36.92
C ILE A 312 59.69 34.27 37.50
N PRO A 313 60.80 33.64 37.04
CA PRO A 313 61.59 34.21 35.93
C PRO A 313 62.42 33.29 35.00
N LEU A 314 62.45 33.71 33.72
CA LEU A 314 63.55 33.79 32.73
C LEU A 314 64.48 32.59 32.46
N HIS A 315 64.58 32.13 31.19
CA HIS A 315 65.60 32.61 30.23
C HIS A 315 65.42 31.98 28.81
N GLY A 316 65.74 32.74 27.74
CA GLY A 316 66.17 32.19 26.44
C GLY A 316 65.32 32.54 25.21
N ILE A 317 65.47 33.75 24.68
CA ILE A 317 65.05 34.14 23.32
C ILE A 317 66.05 33.56 22.31
N ALA A 318 65.59 32.86 21.26
CA ALA A 318 65.88 33.18 19.86
C ALA A 318 65.39 32.11 18.86
N GLN A 319 64.61 32.60 17.89
CA GLN A 319 64.67 32.27 16.47
C GLN A 319 64.12 30.92 15.94
N ARG A 320 62.96 31.04 15.28
CA ARG A 320 62.82 31.00 13.79
C ARG A 320 62.12 29.78 13.18
N SER A 321 60.97 30.11 12.58
CA SER A 321 60.37 29.59 11.34
C SER A 321 59.57 28.28 11.38
N ASP A 322 58.25 28.49 11.21
CA ASP A 322 57.34 27.78 10.31
C ASP A 322 57.47 26.27 10.18
N SER A 323 56.61 25.56 10.91
CA SER A 323 55.89 24.37 10.46
C SER A 323 54.63 24.23 11.30
N ARG A 324 53.52 24.86 10.85
CA ARG A 324 52.18 24.51 11.34
C ARG A 324 51.84 23.13 10.81
N GLU A 325 52.18 22.09 11.55
CA GLU A 325 51.48 20.82 11.46
C GLU A 325 50.03 21.05 11.88
N MET A 326 49.12 20.99 10.91
CA MET A 326 47.69 20.90 11.16
C MET A 326 47.41 19.49 11.71
N GLN A 327 47.37 19.36 13.03
CA GLN A 327 46.83 18.17 13.68
C GLN A 327 45.37 17.97 13.20
N PRO A 328 45.03 16.82 12.60
CA PRO A 328 43.64 16.52 12.28
C PRO A 328 42.86 16.28 13.57
N ASP A 329 41.68 16.91 13.67
CA ASP A 329 40.69 16.71 14.73
C ASP A 329 40.51 15.21 15.05
N MET A 330 40.99 14.81 16.23
CA MET A 330 40.92 13.43 16.74
C MET A 330 39.48 12.91 16.84
N ASP A 331 38.50 13.80 16.98
CA ASP A 331 37.09 13.47 17.08
C ASP A 331 36.49 13.04 15.74
N GLN A 332 36.95 13.63 14.63
CA GLN A 332 36.49 13.30 13.28
C GLN A 332 36.98 11.91 12.84
N TYR A 333 38.20 11.52 13.25
CA TYR A 333 38.76 10.22 12.95
C TYR A 333 38.09 9.10 13.76
N THR A 334 37.86 9.34 15.06
CA THR A 334 37.15 8.41 15.96
C THR A 334 35.73 8.15 15.48
N TYR A 335 35.06 9.20 14.98
CA TYR A 335 33.72 9.12 14.42
C TYR A 335 33.67 8.35 13.08
N ALA A 336 34.60 8.59 12.17
CA ALA A 336 34.72 7.84 10.92
C ALA A 336 35.05 6.35 11.16
N GLN A 337 35.84 6.06 12.19
CA GLN A 337 36.19 4.71 12.62
C GLN A 337 35.00 3.99 13.27
N LEU A 338 34.15 4.70 14.01
CA LEU A 338 32.91 4.13 14.56
C LEU A 338 31.89 3.84 13.45
N LYS A 339 31.69 4.77 12.51
CA LYS A 339 30.83 4.59 11.33
C LYS A 339 31.22 3.35 10.52
N THR A 340 32.51 3.15 10.28
CA THR A 340 33.04 1.98 9.56
C THR A 340 32.95 0.68 10.36
N SER A 341 32.87 0.75 11.69
CA SER A 341 32.70 -0.41 12.58
C SER A 341 31.22 -0.81 12.75
N PHE A 342 30.31 0.16 12.83
CA PHE A 342 28.86 -0.04 12.97
C PHE A 342 28.18 -0.45 11.66
N LEU A 343 28.65 0.05 10.51
CA LEU A 343 27.96 -0.09 9.22
C LEU A 343 28.69 -0.99 8.23
N LYS A 344 29.72 -1.75 8.66
CA LYS A 344 30.48 -2.61 7.74
C LYS A 344 29.54 -3.67 7.15
N PRO A 345 29.18 -3.60 5.85
CA PRO A 345 28.32 -4.60 5.26
C PRO A 345 29.15 -5.87 5.11
N ASN A 346 28.67 -6.98 5.68
CA ASN A 346 29.27 -8.29 5.46
C ASN A 346 29.01 -8.65 3.99
N LEU A 347 30.00 -8.42 3.13
CA LEU A 347 29.99 -8.67 1.69
C LEU A 347 30.04 -10.18 1.38
N SER A 348 29.13 -10.98 1.92
CA SER A 348 28.86 -12.29 1.30
C SER A 348 28.00 -12.06 0.06
N LYS A 349 28.37 -12.66 -1.07
CA LYS A 349 27.62 -12.56 -2.34
C LYS A 349 26.17 -12.98 -2.07
N MET A 350 25.25 -12.05 -2.28
CA MET A 350 23.82 -12.30 -2.11
C MET A 350 23.31 -13.10 -3.32
N SER A 351 22.55 -14.16 -3.09
CA SER A 351 21.85 -14.82 -4.18
C SER A 351 20.76 -13.88 -4.69
N CYS A 352 20.61 -13.78 -6.03
CA CYS A 352 19.53 -13.00 -6.65
C CYS A 352 18.14 -13.41 -6.09
N LYS A 353 18.01 -14.68 -5.71
CA LYS A 353 16.81 -15.25 -5.08
C LYS A 353 16.48 -14.63 -3.71
N ASP A 354 17.49 -14.27 -2.92
CA ASP A 354 17.28 -13.66 -1.60
C ASP A 354 16.86 -12.19 -1.72
N ILE A 355 17.40 -11.47 -2.71
CA ILE A 355 17.00 -10.09 -3.01
C ILE A 355 15.52 -10.10 -3.40
N TRP A 356 15.17 -10.96 -4.35
CA TRP A 356 13.81 -11.06 -4.86
C TRP A 356 12.80 -11.48 -3.80
N ARG A 357 13.20 -12.29 -2.82
CA ARG A 357 12.36 -12.68 -1.69
C ARG A 357 12.08 -11.52 -0.73
N GLN A 358 13.08 -10.68 -0.45
CA GLN A 358 12.94 -9.53 0.45
C GLN A 358 12.22 -8.34 -0.19
N THR A 359 12.33 -8.17 -1.51
CA THR A 359 11.62 -7.12 -2.24
C THR A 359 10.17 -7.48 -2.59
N ARG A 360 9.70 -8.66 -2.15
CA ARG A 360 8.32 -9.12 -2.36
C ARG A 360 7.34 -8.23 -1.61
N GLU A 361 6.18 -7.97 -2.21
CA GLU A 361 5.15 -7.07 -1.69
C GLU A 361 4.73 -7.38 -0.24
N SER A 362 4.69 -8.65 0.15
CA SER A 362 4.34 -9.10 1.51
C SER A 362 5.37 -8.75 2.59
N GLU A 363 6.65 -8.63 2.23
CA GLU A 363 7.76 -8.36 3.14
C GLU A 363 8.22 -6.89 3.07
N ARG A 364 7.65 -6.12 2.14
CA ARG A 364 8.07 -4.75 1.83
C ARG A 364 7.94 -3.83 3.03
N ASP A 365 6.83 -3.87 3.75
CA ASP A 365 6.60 -2.92 4.84
C ASP A 365 7.57 -3.18 6.01
N ALA A 366 7.92 -4.44 6.26
CA ALA A 366 8.96 -4.81 7.21
C ALA A 366 10.35 -4.34 6.75
N LEU A 367 10.65 -4.44 5.45
CA LEU A 367 11.89 -3.92 4.86
C LEU A 367 11.99 -2.40 5.01
N LEU A 368 10.92 -1.68 4.66
CA LEU A 368 10.84 -0.21 4.76
C LEU A 368 10.96 0.27 6.20
N SER A 369 10.32 -0.42 7.15
CA SER A 369 10.41 -0.11 8.57
C SER A 369 11.86 -0.26 9.08
N LYS A 370 12.53 -1.37 8.77
CA LYS A 370 13.94 -1.60 9.13
C LYS A 370 14.87 -0.57 8.49
N TRP A 371 14.63 -0.22 7.23
CA TRP A 371 15.40 0.80 6.52
C TRP A 371 15.25 2.17 7.18
N LEU A 372 14.03 2.55 7.54
CA LEU A 372 13.75 3.82 8.22
C LEU A 372 14.44 3.89 9.58
N GLN A 373 14.38 2.80 10.37
CA GLN A 373 15.05 2.72 11.66
C GLN A 373 16.56 2.91 11.54
N LEU A 374 17.18 2.25 10.56
CA LEU A 374 18.62 2.38 10.28
C LEU A 374 18.98 3.82 9.90
N GLU A 375 18.19 4.44 9.04
CA GLU A 375 18.49 5.78 8.55
C GLU A 375 18.24 6.86 9.62
N ALA A 376 17.21 6.70 10.44
CA ALA A 376 16.97 7.54 11.60
C ALA A 376 18.13 7.46 12.60
N LEU A 377 18.65 6.26 12.85
CA LEU A 377 19.84 6.06 13.69
C LEU A 377 21.08 6.73 13.06
N ASN A 378 21.31 6.56 11.76
CA ASN A 378 22.41 7.20 11.05
C ASN A 378 22.36 8.74 11.18
N LEU A 379 21.17 9.32 11.05
CA LEU A 379 20.97 10.77 11.17
C LEU A 379 21.22 11.25 12.60
N LEU A 380 20.67 10.57 13.61
CA LEU A 380 20.90 10.94 15.00
C LEU A 380 22.37 10.83 15.36
N VAL A 381 23.06 9.77 14.95
CA VAL A 381 24.48 9.61 15.28
C VAL A 381 25.33 10.63 14.51
N SER A 382 24.90 11.10 13.32
CA SER A 382 25.63 12.06 12.48
C SER A 382 25.78 13.45 13.10
N HIS A 383 26.91 14.11 12.80
CA HIS A 383 27.10 15.53 13.07
C HIS A 383 26.64 16.32 11.85
N PRO A 384 25.50 17.02 11.92
CA PRO A 384 25.00 17.79 10.80
C PRO A 384 25.89 19.02 10.56
N LYS A 385 26.30 19.24 9.31
CA LYS A 385 27.08 20.43 8.91
C LYS A 385 26.29 21.73 9.10
N SER A 386 24.95 21.66 9.08
CA SER A 386 24.02 22.79 9.23
C SER A 386 22.60 22.27 9.47
N ASN A 387 21.77 23.04 10.18
CA ASN A 387 20.34 22.76 10.37
C ASN A 387 19.59 22.62 9.05
N PHE A 388 19.94 23.41 8.03
CA PHE A 388 19.33 23.29 6.71
C PHE A 388 19.66 21.94 6.06
N HIS A 389 20.91 21.49 6.18
CA HIS A 389 21.35 20.20 5.64
C HIS A 389 20.65 19.03 6.36
N LEU A 390 20.51 19.11 7.68
CA LEU A 390 19.77 18.12 8.45
C LEU A 390 18.30 18.05 8.01
N LYS A 391 17.62 19.20 7.93
CA LYS A 391 16.22 19.27 7.47
C LYS A 391 16.05 18.68 6.06
N ALA A 392 16.98 18.98 5.14
CA ALA A 392 16.97 18.43 3.79
C ALA A 392 17.18 16.91 3.78
N GLN A 393 18.04 16.37 4.65
CA GLN A 393 18.23 14.92 4.78
C GLN A 393 16.99 14.23 5.36
N VAL A 394 16.42 14.75 6.44
CA VAL A 394 15.18 14.24 7.06
C VAL A 394 14.07 14.20 6.01
N TYR A 395 13.88 15.29 5.25
CA TYR A 395 12.89 15.35 4.20
C TYR A 395 13.15 14.35 3.06
N ARG A 396 14.42 14.15 2.64
CA ARG A 396 14.76 13.13 1.62
C ARG A 396 14.45 11.71 2.07
N VAL A 397 14.67 11.40 3.35
CA VAL A 397 14.31 10.08 3.92
C VAL A 397 12.80 9.91 3.96
N ALA A 398 12.08 10.95 4.41
CA ALA A 398 10.62 10.97 4.42
C ALA A 398 10.01 10.85 3.01
N GLU A 399 10.56 11.57 2.01
CA GLU A 399 10.13 11.48 0.59
C GLU A 399 10.29 10.07 0.05
N ARG A 400 11.45 9.43 0.25
CA ARG A 400 11.68 8.06 -0.24
C ARG A 400 10.72 7.07 0.39
N LEU A 401 10.51 7.18 1.70
CA LEU A 401 9.55 6.34 2.40
C LEU A 401 8.13 6.57 1.86
N ALA A 402 7.71 7.83 1.77
CA ALA A 402 6.40 8.24 1.29
C ALA A 402 6.15 7.77 -0.15
N PHE A 403 7.15 7.86 -1.04
CA PHE A 403 7.08 7.34 -2.40
C PHE A 403 6.71 5.85 -2.41
N HIS A 404 7.40 5.02 -1.61
CA HIS A 404 7.13 3.59 -1.54
C HIS A 404 5.80 3.26 -0.86
N GLN A 405 5.47 3.94 0.24
CA GLN A 405 4.19 3.78 0.93
C GLN A 405 3.04 4.17 0.00
N CYS A 406 3.12 5.30 -0.70
CA CYS A 406 2.09 5.73 -1.65
C CYS A 406 1.93 4.76 -2.81
N ARG A 407 3.04 4.33 -3.47
CA ARG A 407 3.01 3.38 -4.59
C ARG A 407 2.45 2.00 -4.22
N GLY A 408 2.61 1.62 -2.97
CA GLY A 408 2.18 0.34 -2.42
C GLY A 408 0.83 0.36 -1.73
N SER A 409 0.15 1.50 -1.74
CA SER A 409 -1.06 1.75 -0.97
C SER A 409 -2.32 1.29 -1.69
N PHE A 410 -3.39 1.07 -0.93
CA PHE A 410 -4.72 0.88 -1.50
C PHE A 410 -5.18 2.14 -2.25
N MET A 411 -4.80 3.33 -1.79
CA MET A 411 -5.09 4.58 -2.51
C MET A 411 -4.51 4.59 -3.93
N TRP A 412 -3.28 4.10 -4.13
CA TRP A 412 -2.71 4.06 -5.49
C TRP A 412 -3.54 3.19 -6.43
N ARG A 413 -4.12 2.09 -5.93
CA ARG A 413 -5.08 1.26 -6.70
C ARG A 413 -6.36 2.05 -7.04
N LEU A 414 -6.90 2.80 -6.09
CA LEU A 414 -8.04 3.70 -6.32
C LEU A 414 -7.73 4.76 -7.39
N LEU A 415 -6.54 5.36 -7.37
CA LEU A 415 -6.12 6.34 -8.38
C LEU A 415 -5.94 5.72 -9.77
N TRP A 416 -5.45 4.48 -9.85
CA TRP A 416 -5.39 3.74 -11.12
C TRP A 416 -6.79 3.41 -11.66
N LEU A 417 -7.70 2.98 -10.77
CA LEU A 417 -9.11 2.77 -11.13
C LEU A 417 -9.76 4.06 -11.63
N TRP A 418 -9.46 5.20 -11.00
CA TRP A 418 -9.90 6.52 -11.44
C TRP A 418 -9.36 6.87 -12.83
N SER A 419 -8.07 6.62 -13.10
CA SER A 419 -7.48 6.81 -14.43
C SER A 419 -8.25 6.04 -15.51
N GLY A 420 -8.62 4.77 -15.25
CA GLY A 420 -9.43 3.98 -16.18
C GLY A 420 -10.84 4.52 -16.37
N ASN A 421 -11.46 5.06 -15.32
CA ASN A 421 -12.75 5.75 -15.43
C ASN A 421 -12.64 7.00 -16.32
N VAL A 422 -11.64 7.85 -16.08
CA VAL A 422 -11.40 9.05 -16.89
C VAL A 422 -11.19 8.66 -18.36
N TYR A 423 -10.33 7.67 -18.61
CA TYR A 423 -10.11 7.16 -19.96
C TYR A 423 -11.41 6.69 -20.62
N GLY A 424 -12.13 5.75 -20.00
CA GLY A 424 -13.35 5.18 -20.58
C GLY A 424 -14.45 6.22 -20.80
N ILE A 425 -14.66 7.13 -19.84
CA ILE A 425 -15.62 8.24 -19.97
C ILE A 425 -15.25 9.11 -21.16
N VAL A 426 -14.02 9.63 -21.19
CA VAL A 426 -13.58 10.56 -22.24
C VAL A 426 -13.61 9.89 -23.60
N THR A 427 -13.14 8.65 -23.73
CA THR A 427 -13.18 7.91 -25.00
C THR A 427 -14.61 7.70 -25.48
N VAL A 428 -15.55 7.31 -24.60
CA VAL A 428 -16.97 7.18 -24.98
C VAL A 428 -17.52 8.52 -25.48
N PHE A 429 -17.24 9.63 -24.80
CA PHE A 429 -17.69 10.96 -25.23
C PHE A 429 -17.08 11.39 -26.56
N VAL A 430 -15.77 11.18 -26.74
CA VAL A 430 -15.06 11.49 -28.00
C VAL A 430 -15.61 10.66 -29.14
N SER A 431 -15.75 9.34 -28.96
CA SER A 431 -16.34 8.45 -29.96
C SER A 431 -17.78 8.86 -30.28
N ARG A 432 -18.62 9.14 -29.27
CA ARG A 432 -20.01 9.61 -29.49
C ARG A 432 -20.12 10.92 -30.24
N SER A 433 -19.14 11.82 -30.08
CA SER A 433 -19.10 13.12 -30.77
C SER A 433 -18.75 13.00 -32.25
N ASN A 434 -18.02 11.95 -32.64
CA ASN A 434 -17.63 11.71 -34.02
C ASN A 434 -18.69 10.86 -34.74
N ARG A 435 -19.61 11.51 -35.45
CA ARG A 435 -20.75 10.87 -36.15
C ARG A 435 -20.63 10.91 -37.68
N THR A 436 -19.44 11.16 -38.22
CA THR A 436 -19.22 11.28 -39.67
C THR A 436 -19.71 10.05 -40.42
N GLY A 437 -20.60 10.25 -41.40
CA GLY A 437 -21.12 9.21 -42.30
C GLY A 437 -22.19 8.27 -41.70
N LEU A 438 -22.64 8.50 -40.47
CA LEU A 438 -23.62 7.65 -39.80
C LEU A 438 -25.05 8.19 -39.92
N SER A 439 -26.03 7.32 -40.20
CA SER A 439 -27.46 7.65 -40.22
C SER A 439 -28.29 6.83 -39.24
N GLY A 440 -29.51 7.30 -39.00
CA GLY A 440 -30.45 6.72 -38.05
C GLY A 440 -30.42 7.41 -36.67
N ASP A 441 -31.23 6.90 -35.75
CA ASP A 441 -31.31 7.40 -34.37
C ASP A 441 -30.32 6.64 -33.48
N PRO A 442 -29.19 7.26 -33.05
CA PRO A 442 -28.20 6.62 -32.18
C PRO A 442 -28.70 6.28 -30.78
N ASP A 443 -29.86 6.82 -30.38
CA ASP A 443 -30.45 6.67 -29.05
C ASP A 443 -31.79 5.90 -29.09
N HIS A 444 -32.05 5.20 -30.19
CA HIS A 444 -33.20 4.30 -30.31
C HIS A 444 -33.18 3.22 -29.23
N TRP A 445 -34.25 3.07 -28.44
CA TRP A 445 -34.29 2.14 -27.31
C TRP A 445 -34.60 0.69 -27.72
N GLY A 446 -33.55 -0.14 -27.80
CA GLY A 446 -33.65 -1.57 -28.03
C GLY A 446 -33.56 -2.43 -26.76
N PHE A 447 -33.80 -3.74 -26.90
CA PHE A 447 -33.64 -4.71 -25.81
C PHE A 447 -32.20 -4.72 -25.27
N GLY A 448 -31.20 -4.57 -26.14
CA GLY A 448 -29.78 -4.54 -25.77
C GLY A 448 -29.43 -3.39 -24.82
N GLN A 449 -30.22 -2.32 -24.79
CA GLN A 449 -30.02 -1.16 -23.91
C GLN A 449 -30.76 -1.27 -22.57
N ILE A 450 -31.95 -1.87 -22.55
CA ILE A 450 -32.79 -1.95 -21.35
C ILE A 450 -32.23 -2.98 -20.36
N VAL A 451 -31.80 -4.14 -20.84
CA VAL A 451 -31.27 -5.23 -20.01
C VAL A 451 -30.11 -4.78 -19.12
N PRO A 452 -29.02 -4.19 -19.63
CA PRO A 452 -27.87 -3.82 -18.80
C PRO A 452 -28.20 -2.75 -17.76
N LEU A 453 -29.19 -1.89 -18.01
CA LEU A 453 -29.70 -0.93 -17.03
C LEU A 453 -30.47 -1.63 -15.90
N ALA A 454 -31.33 -2.59 -16.24
CA ALA A 454 -32.08 -3.36 -15.23
C ALA A 454 -31.13 -4.16 -14.32
N LEU A 455 -30.02 -4.66 -14.87
CA LEU A 455 -29.01 -5.41 -14.11
C LEU A 455 -28.31 -4.55 -13.03
N LEU A 456 -28.34 -3.21 -13.11
CA LEU A 456 -27.79 -2.31 -12.08
C LEU A 456 -28.44 -2.49 -10.70
N ALA A 457 -29.62 -3.11 -10.63
CA ALA A 457 -30.28 -3.42 -9.37
C ALA A 457 -29.62 -4.61 -8.61
N LEU A 458 -28.94 -5.53 -9.32
CA LEU A 458 -28.41 -6.76 -8.73
C LEU A 458 -27.40 -6.52 -7.59
N PRO A 459 -26.43 -5.58 -7.72
CA PRO A 459 -25.50 -5.32 -6.62
C PRO A 459 -26.19 -4.81 -5.35
N LEU A 460 -27.27 -4.03 -5.49
CA LEU A 460 -28.03 -3.54 -4.35
C LEU A 460 -28.69 -4.70 -3.60
N PHE A 461 -29.29 -5.65 -4.32
CA PHE A 461 -29.86 -6.85 -3.71
C PHE A 461 -28.81 -7.71 -3.02
N ALA A 462 -27.64 -7.89 -3.63
CA ALA A 462 -26.53 -8.64 -3.03
C ALA A 462 -26.02 -8.01 -1.72
N ALA A 463 -25.95 -6.68 -1.65
CA ALA A 463 -25.58 -5.99 -0.41
C ALA A 463 -26.65 -6.13 0.68
N MET A 464 -27.94 -6.01 0.30
CA MET A 464 -29.06 -6.18 1.22
C MET A 464 -29.10 -7.60 1.79
N GLU A 465 -28.85 -8.62 0.97
CA GLU A 465 -28.76 -10.02 1.36
C GLU A 465 -27.60 -10.27 2.31
N SER A 466 -26.40 -9.80 1.97
CA SER A 466 -25.22 -9.96 2.85
C SER A 466 -25.42 -9.33 4.23
N HIS A 467 -26.03 -8.15 4.29
CA HIS A 467 -26.36 -7.51 5.55
C HIS A 467 -27.41 -8.32 6.36
N ALA A 468 -28.43 -8.86 5.68
CA ALA A 468 -29.42 -9.72 6.32
C ALA A 468 -28.78 -11.00 6.88
N ASP A 469 -27.88 -11.63 6.13
CA ASP A 469 -27.19 -12.87 6.51
C ASP A 469 -26.17 -12.66 7.63
N TYR A 470 -25.41 -11.56 7.60
CA TYR A 470 -24.54 -11.17 8.70
C TYR A 470 -25.32 -11.06 10.01
N LYS A 471 -26.48 -10.39 9.98
CA LYS A 471 -27.36 -10.24 11.14
C LYS A 471 -27.94 -11.57 11.63
N ARG A 472 -28.25 -12.50 10.72
CA ARG A 472 -28.68 -13.87 11.08
C ARG A 472 -27.56 -14.64 11.77
N ASN A 473 -26.34 -14.57 11.27
CA ASN A 473 -25.18 -15.26 11.83
C ASN A 473 -24.83 -14.75 13.24
N ILE A 474 -24.84 -13.44 13.46
CA ILE A 474 -24.63 -12.86 14.80
C ILE A 474 -25.71 -13.34 15.78
N LYS A 475 -26.98 -13.32 15.39
CA LYS A 475 -28.07 -13.84 16.23
C LYS A 475 -27.88 -15.32 16.59
N ALA A 476 -27.45 -16.14 15.64
CA ALA A 476 -27.19 -17.55 15.90
C ALA A 476 -26.05 -17.78 16.90
N ILE A 477 -24.98 -16.97 16.83
CA ILE A 477 -23.86 -17.00 17.80
C ILE A 477 -24.34 -16.57 19.19
N THR A 478 -25.12 -15.48 19.29
CA THR A 478 -25.69 -15.03 20.55
C THR A 478 -26.57 -16.10 21.20
N ILE A 479 -27.41 -16.79 20.42
CA ILE A 479 -28.27 -17.87 20.92
C ILE A 479 -27.42 -19.05 21.42
N LYS A 480 -26.41 -19.50 20.65
CA LYS A 480 -25.51 -20.59 21.05
C LYS A 480 -24.78 -20.29 22.37
N ASN A 481 -24.35 -19.05 22.58
CA ASN A 481 -23.67 -18.63 23.79
C ASN A 481 -24.60 -18.58 25.02
N HIS A 482 -25.91 -18.39 24.83
CA HIS A 482 -26.89 -18.42 25.92
C HIS A 482 -27.45 -19.82 26.22
N THR A 483 -27.40 -20.77 25.29
CA THR A 483 -27.89 -22.14 25.48
C THR A 483 -26.82 -23.15 25.91
N SER A 484 -25.56 -22.73 26.09
CA SER A 484 -24.54 -23.59 26.70
C SER A 484 -24.73 -23.57 28.22
N PRO A 485 -25.03 -24.71 28.89
CA PRO A 485 -25.23 -24.71 30.33
C PRO A 485 -23.93 -24.33 31.01
N SER A 486 -23.98 -23.26 31.82
CA SER A 486 -22.98 -22.87 32.80
C SER A 486 -22.88 -23.96 33.87
N GLY A 487 -22.25 -25.08 33.53
CA GLY A 487 -21.75 -26.04 34.51
C GLY A 487 -20.53 -25.44 35.22
N PRO A 488 -20.40 -25.61 36.54
CA PRO A 488 -19.19 -25.22 37.24
C PRO A 488 -18.03 -26.07 36.71
N VAL A 489 -17.16 -25.46 35.91
CA VAL A 489 -15.86 -26.04 35.58
C VAL A 489 -15.04 -25.99 36.87
N LEU A 490 -14.94 -27.12 37.55
CA LEU A 490 -13.90 -27.35 38.55
C LEU A 490 -12.57 -27.31 37.80
N VAL A 491 -11.85 -26.19 37.93
CA VAL A 491 -10.45 -26.09 37.54
C VAL A 491 -9.64 -26.75 38.66
N PRO A 492 -8.91 -27.85 38.42
CA PRO A 492 -7.90 -28.31 39.37
C PRO A 492 -6.80 -27.26 39.44
N GLY A 493 -6.54 -26.77 40.65
CA GLY A 493 -5.62 -25.69 40.92
C GLY A 493 -4.24 -25.93 40.33
N VAL A 494 -3.82 -24.99 39.48
CA VAL A 494 -2.44 -24.51 39.44
C VAL A 494 -2.55 -23.00 39.51
N VAL A 495 -2.43 -22.48 40.74
CA VAL A 495 -2.11 -21.07 40.95
C VAL A 495 -0.67 -20.92 40.47
N VAL A 496 -0.48 -20.49 39.23
CA VAL A 496 0.79 -19.88 38.83
C VAL A 496 0.75 -18.47 39.37
N ASP A 497 1.37 -18.29 40.52
CA ASP A 497 1.62 -17.00 41.14
C ASP A 497 2.60 -16.24 40.22
N ILE A 498 2.09 -15.38 39.34
CA ILE A 498 2.92 -14.42 38.58
C ILE A 498 3.14 -13.20 39.48
N ASN A 499 3.72 -13.43 40.66
CA ASN A 499 4.26 -12.42 41.55
C ASN A 499 5.57 -12.96 42.10
N SER A 500 6.55 -13.11 41.20
CA SER A 500 7.94 -13.26 41.60
C SER A 500 8.81 -12.51 40.59
N PRO A 501 9.47 -11.40 40.99
CA PRO A 501 10.37 -10.64 40.13
C PRO A 501 11.74 -11.32 39.94
N ASP A 502 11.89 -12.59 40.35
CA ASP A 502 13.17 -13.28 40.38
C ASP A 502 13.20 -14.42 39.35
N GLY A 503 13.27 -14.03 38.08
CA GLY A 503 13.48 -14.97 36.97
C GLY A 503 14.32 -14.40 35.82
N LEU A 504 14.79 -13.16 35.90
CA LEU A 504 15.78 -12.63 34.95
C LEU A 504 17.18 -12.78 35.53
N SER A 505 18.07 -13.42 34.76
CA SER A 505 19.50 -13.46 35.07
C SER A 505 20.02 -12.04 35.27
N LYS A 506 20.97 -11.85 36.19
CA LYS A 506 21.62 -10.55 36.48
C LYS A 506 22.12 -9.83 35.21
N ASN A 507 22.49 -10.61 34.19
CA ASN A 507 22.93 -10.12 32.88
C ASN A 507 21.79 -9.54 32.01
N ASP A 508 20.56 -10.06 32.12
CA ASP A 508 19.41 -9.58 31.34
C ASP A 508 18.91 -8.24 31.85
N ARG A 509 19.00 -8.03 33.17
CA ARG A 509 18.66 -6.78 33.85
C ARG A 509 19.68 -5.67 33.61
N GLU A 510 20.96 -6.02 33.41
CA GLU A 510 22.00 -5.06 32.99
C GLU A 510 21.81 -4.65 31.52
N ALA A 511 21.50 -5.60 30.63
CA ALA A 511 21.26 -5.30 29.22
C ALA A 511 20.03 -4.39 29.01
N THR A 512 18.91 -4.64 29.69
CA THR A 512 17.69 -3.80 29.61
C THR A 512 17.93 -2.38 30.13
N ASN A 513 18.59 -2.23 31.28
CA ASN A 513 18.97 -0.91 31.79
C ASN A 513 19.90 -0.15 30.85
N TYR A 514 20.79 -0.86 30.16
CA TYR A 514 21.70 -0.26 29.20
C TYR A 514 20.95 0.23 27.94
N VAL A 515 20.06 -0.59 27.38
CA VAL A 515 19.25 -0.20 26.21
C VAL A 515 18.35 0.99 26.56
N ARG A 516 17.81 1.04 27.79
CA ARG A 516 17.03 2.18 28.29
C ARG A 516 17.85 3.48 28.30
N LYS A 517 19.07 3.48 28.85
CA LYS A 517 19.97 4.65 28.86
C LYS A 517 20.29 5.14 27.44
N VAL A 518 20.55 4.22 26.51
CA VAL A 518 20.78 4.56 25.09
C VAL A 518 19.52 5.19 24.49
N GLY A 519 18.34 4.66 24.81
CA GLY A 519 17.06 5.21 24.38
C GLY A 519 16.85 6.65 24.87
N GLU A 520 17.09 6.91 26.16
CA GLU A 520 17.00 8.24 26.77
C GLU A 520 17.97 9.24 26.11
N ALA A 521 19.22 8.83 25.88
CA ALA A 521 20.25 9.64 25.23
C ALA A 521 19.87 9.99 23.78
N LEU A 522 19.39 9.02 22.99
CA LEU A 522 18.92 9.25 21.62
C LEU A 522 17.69 10.16 21.59
N GLN A 523 16.78 10.03 22.56
CA GLN A 523 15.61 10.88 22.67
C GLN A 523 16.00 12.34 22.97
N LYS A 524 16.95 12.55 23.89
CA LYS A 524 17.48 13.88 24.20
C LYS A 524 18.10 14.51 22.94
N ARG A 525 18.98 13.78 22.26
CA ARG A 525 19.63 14.24 21.03
C ARG A 525 18.64 14.58 19.92
N ALA A 526 17.58 13.80 19.74
CA ALA A 526 16.52 14.10 18.77
C ALA A 526 15.80 15.43 19.07
N LYS A 527 15.56 15.73 20.36
CA LYS A 527 14.98 17.01 20.79
C LYS A 527 15.95 18.16 20.58
N ASP A 528 17.23 17.97 20.92
CA ASP A 528 18.26 19.01 20.78
C ASP A 528 18.48 19.39 19.30
N MET A 529 18.35 18.42 18.39
CA MET A 529 18.37 18.64 16.93
C MET A 529 17.08 19.27 16.37
N GLY A 530 16.05 19.49 17.20
CA GLY A 530 14.76 20.03 16.77
C GLY A 530 13.88 19.06 15.95
N HIS A 531 14.21 17.76 15.96
CA HIS A 531 13.54 16.72 15.20
C HIS A 531 13.17 15.52 16.11
N PRO A 532 12.22 15.69 17.05
CA PRO A 532 11.81 14.62 17.95
C PRO A 532 11.23 13.40 17.22
N GLU A 533 10.72 13.59 15.99
CA GLU A 533 10.22 12.50 15.15
C GLU A 533 11.27 11.43 14.81
N LEU A 534 12.57 11.78 14.76
CA LEU A 534 13.64 10.82 14.46
C LEU A 534 13.71 9.69 15.50
N TYR A 535 13.46 10.01 16.77
CA TYR A 535 13.42 9.00 17.82
C TYR A 535 12.21 8.07 17.69
N GLN A 536 11.07 8.61 17.24
CA GLN A 536 9.87 7.81 16.95
C GLN A 536 10.10 6.85 15.78
N TRP A 537 10.82 7.30 14.75
CA TRP A 537 11.21 6.46 13.60
C TRP A 537 12.06 5.26 14.03
N ILE A 538 13.00 5.44 14.97
CA ILE A 538 13.83 4.36 15.52
C ILE A 538 12.97 3.34 16.28
N ARG A 539 11.99 3.80 17.05
CA ARG A 539 11.07 2.91 17.79
C ARG A 539 10.13 2.13 16.88
N GLY A 540 10.00 2.52 15.60
CA GLY A 540 9.06 1.90 14.68
C GLY A 540 7.59 2.10 15.05
N GLN A 541 7.28 3.09 15.90
CA GLN A 541 5.93 3.41 16.32
C GLN A 541 5.30 4.50 15.43
N GLU A 542 4.01 4.31 15.13
CA GLU A 542 3.03 5.27 14.63
C GLU A 542 3.58 6.42 13.77
N LEU A 543 3.93 6.11 12.52
CA LEU A 543 4.40 7.08 11.50
C LEU A 543 3.44 8.25 11.23
N LYS A 544 2.20 8.17 11.74
CA LYS A 544 1.15 9.19 11.64
C LYS A 544 1.51 10.50 12.35
N ASP A 545 2.38 10.47 13.35
CA ASP A 545 2.72 11.66 14.15
C ASP A 545 3.95 12.41 13.61
N SER A 546 4.51 11.96 12.48
CA SER A 546 5.69 12.58 11.87
C SER A 546 5.28 13.60 10.79
N PRO A 547 5.49 14.91 11.02
CA PRO A 547 5.02 15.96 10.10
C PRO A 547 5.74 15.94 8.74
N SER A 548 7.00 15.50 8.72
CA SER A 548 7.77 15.35 7.48
C SER A 548 7.29 14.18 6.62
N ILE A 549 6.87 13.07 7.24
CA ILE A 549 6.27 11.93 6.53
C ILE A 549 4.86 12.27 6.06
N GLU A 550 4.03 12.86 6.92
CA GLU A 550 2.68 13.28 6.57
C GLU A 550 2.67 14.20 5.35
N SER A 551 3.47 15.27 5.38
CA SER A 551 3.58 16.21 4.26
C SER A 551 4.07 15.56 2.96
N ALA A 552 5.06 14.65 3.05
CA ALA A 552 5.55 13.91 1.89
C ALA A 552 4.49 12.96 1.31
N VAL A 553 3.72 12.26 2.16
CA VAL A 553 2.62 11.37 1.73
C VAL A 553 1.52 12.15 1.03
N VAL A 554 1.11 13.30 1.58
CA VAL A 554 0.11 14.17 0.95
C VAL A 554 0.60 14.69 -0.39
N LEU A 555 1.84 15.18 -0.48
CA LEU A 555 2.43 15.69 -1.72
C LEU A 555 2.48 14.61 -2.81
N HIS A 556 2.95 13.40 -2.46
CA HIS A 556 2.95 12.28 -3.41
C HIS A 556 1.54 11.88 -3.82
N THR A 557 0.58 11.88 -2.91
CA THR A 557 -0.82 11.58 -3.25
C THR A 557 -1.38 12.58 -4.27
N ILE A 558 -1.13 13.88 -4.08
CA ILE A 558 -1.54 14.92 -5.03
C ILE A 558 -0.87 14.72 -6.39
N PHE A 559 0.46 14.52 -6.39
CA PHE A 559 1.21 14.26 -7.62
C PHE A 559 0.65 13.03 -8.38
N MET A 560 0.43 11.94 -7.66
CA MET A 560 -0.10 10.69 -8.23
C MET A 560 -1.53 10.86 -8.75
N SER A 561 -2.39 11.62 -8.06
CA SER A 561 -3.75 11.92 -8.52
C SER A 561 -3.74 12.75 -9.81
N SER A 562 -2.89 13.78 -9.88
CA SER A 562 -2.75 14.62 -11.07
C SER A 562 -2.14 13.84 -12.25
N PHE A 563 -1.14 13.01 -11.98
CA PHE A 563 -0.50 12.15 -12.98
C PHE A 563 -1.48 11.13 -13.57
N THR A 564 -2.21 10.40 -12.73
CA THR A 564 -3.18 9.38 -13.15
C THR A 564 -4.36 9.99 -13.91
N THR A 565 -4.89 11.13 -13.46
CA THR A 565 -5.96 11.84 -14.18
C THR A 565 -5.49 12.31 -15.55
N SER A 566 -4.30 12.92 -15.62
CA SER A 566 -3.67 13.32 -16.88
C SER A 566 -3.46 12.13 -17.81
N MET A 567 -2.99 11.00 -17.28
CA MET A 567 -2.78 9.77 -18.05
C MET A 567 -4.08 9.28 -18.69
N GLY A 568 -5.15 9.11 -17.91
CA GLY A 568 -6.46 8.70 -18.44
C GLY A 568 -6.97 9.65 -19.52
N LEU A 569 -6.89 10.97 -19.28
CA LEU A 569 -7.36 11.99 -20.21
C LEU A 569 -6.58 11.97 -21.53
N TYR A 570 -5.25 11.97 -21.48
CA TYR A 570 -4.42 12.04 -22.67
C TYR A 570 -4.40 10.74 -23.47
N MET A 571 -4.53 9.59 -22.80
CA MET A 571 -4.73 8.33 -23.51
C MET A 571 -6.04 8.34 -24.30
N ALA A 572 -7.11 8.92 -23.74
CA ALA A 572 -8.40 9.01 -24.43
C ALA A 572 -8.39 9.98 -25.61
N LEU A 573 -7.71 11.14 -25.48
CA LEU A 573 -7.61 12.15 -26.55
C LEU A 573 -6.59 11.78 -27.63
N GLY A 574 -5.83 10.70 -27.49
CA GLY A 574 -4.85 10.27 -28.49
C GLY A 574 -3.66 11.22 -28.69
N LEU A 575 -3.40 12.15 -27.75
CA LEU A 575 -2.34 13.16 -27.91
C LEU A 575 -0.94 12.51 -27.89
N LEU A 576 -0.29 12.47 -29.06
CA LEU A 576 1.00 11.82 -29.28
C LEU A 576 2.07 12.30 -28.28
N TRP A 577 2.21 13.62 -28.09
CA TRP A 577 3.19 14.22 -27.18
C TRP A 577 3.01 13.78 -25.73
N ALA A 578 1.77 13.61 -25.29
CA ALA A 578 1.48 13.17 -23.94
C ALA A 578 1.87 11.70 -23.73
N LYS A 579 1.68 10.83 -24.74
CA LYS A 579 2.17 9.43 -24.71
C LYS A 579 3.70 9.39 -24.60
N VAL A 580 4.39 10.24 -25.36
CA VAL A 580 5.86 10.36 -25.38
C VAL A 580 6.42 10.82 -24.03
N ILE A 581 5.67 11.61 -23.25
CA ILE A 581 6.13 12.09 -21.93
C ILE A 581 5.72 11.15 -20.79
N LEU A 582 4.44 10.76 -20.74
CA LEU A 582 3.88 10.09 -19.57
C LEU A 582 4.26 8.61 -19.46
N ILE A 583 4.37 7.90 -20.58
CA ILE A 583 4.74 6.49 -20.56
C ILE A 583 6.20 6.30 -20.12
N PRO A 584 7.18 7.05 -20.68
CA PRO A 584 8.54 7.02 -20.14
C PRO A 584 8.61 7.46 -18.67
N LEU A 585 7.82 8.46 -18.25
CA LEU A 585 7.73 8.82 -16.84
C LEU A 585 7.24 7.66 -15.97
N LEU A 586 6.24 6.90 -16.43
CA LEU A 586 5.76 5.69 -15.75
C LEU A 586 6.86 4.62 -15.64
N PHE A 587 7.63 4.41 -16.71
CA PHE A 587 8.80 3.52 -16.71
C PHE A 587 9.87 4.00 -15.73
N ILE A 588 10.21 5.29 -15.72
CA ILE A 588 11.19 5.89 -14.79
C ILE A 588 10.74 5.69 -13.34
N LEU A 589 9.48 5.98 -13.03
CA LEU A 589 8.95 5.80 -11.68
C LEU A 589 8.98 4.31 -11.28
N THR A 590 8.67 3.40 -12.21
CA THR A 590 8.71 1.94 -11.96
C THR A 590 10.14 1.45 -11.77
N GLY A 591 11.08 1.92 -12.59
CA GLY A 591 12.51 1.66 -12.47
C GLY A 591 13.07 2.18 -11.15
N ARG A 592 12.71 3.41 -10.75
CA ARG A 592 13.04 3.97 -9.43
C ARG A 592 12.55 3.05 -8.31
N ARG A 593 11.30 2.60 -8.35
CA ARG A 593 10.75 1.67 -7.34
C ARG A 593 11.60 0.40 -7.23
N ALA A 594 11.92 -0.23 -8.36
CA ALA A 594 12.70 -1.46 -8.37
C ALA A 594 14.13 -1.24 -7.85
N ALA A 595 14.81 -0.20 -8.33
CA ALA A 595 16.17 0.13 -7.94
C ALA A 595 16.27 0.49 -6.45
N ASP A 596 15.36 1.32 -5.95
CA ASP A 596 15.33 1.74 -4.55
C ASP A 596 15.06 0.54 -3.62
N LEU A 597 14.13 -0.36 -3.96
CA LEU A 597 13.87 -1.57 -3.15
C LEU A 597 15.08 -2.50 -3.10
N VAL A 598 15.77 -2.71 -4.23
CA VAL A 598 17.01 -3.52 -4.27
C VAL A 598 18.11 -2.86 -3.44
N TRP A 599 18.23 -1.54 -3.52
CA TRP A 599 19.20 -0.78 -2.73
C TRP A 599 18.90 -0.86 -1.23
N MET A 600 17.64 -0.66 -0.83
CA MET A 600 17.18 -0.76 0.56
C MET A 600 17.42 -2.16 1.12
N ALA A 601 17.06 -3.22 0.39
CA ALA A 601 17.31 -4.61 0.79
C ALA A 601 18.79 -4.90 1.05
N LYS A 602 19.67 -4.39 0.17
CA LYS A 602 21.12 -4.49 0.35
C LYS A 602 21.61 -3.71 1.57
N HIS A 603 21.00 -2.56 1.85
CA HIS A 603 21.41 -1.65 2.93
C HIS A 603 20.95 -2.14 4.33
N THR A 604 19.75 -2.71 4.44
CA THR A 604 19.19 -3.21 5.72
C THR A 604 19.79 -4.53 6.19
N ARG A 605 20.66 -5.17 5.40
CA ARG A 605 21.20 -6.50 5.68
C ARG A 605 22.08 -6.56 6.92
N THR A 606 22.80 -5.48 7.23
CA THR A 606 23.73 -5.39 8.36
C THR A 606 23.33 -4.26 9.30
N GLY A 607 22.07 -4.26 9.73
CA GLY A 607 21.62 -3.38 10.79
C GLY A 607 22.22 -3.83 12.14
N PRO A 608 22.62 -2.90 13.02
CA PRO A 608 23.09 -3.23 14.36
C PRO A 608 21.99 -3.95 15.14
N ALA A 609 22.32 -5.02 15.88
CA ALA A 609 21.29 -5.80 16.59
C ALA A 609 20.55 -4.99 17.67
N VAL A 610 21.15 -3.87 18.08
CA VAL A 610 20.60 -2.79 18.92
C VAL A 610 19.20 -2.35 18.48
N LEU A 611 18.94 -2.23 17.17
CA LEU A 611 17.63 -1.82 16.65
C LEU A 611 16.54 -2.84 17.00
N LYS A 612 16.90 -4.13 17.13
CA LYS A 612 15.98 -5.20 17.55
C LYS A 612 15.56 -5.05 19.02
N TYR A 613 16.45 -4.53 19.86
CA TYR A 613 16.21 -4.30 21.28
C TYR A 613 15.51 -2.95 21.56
N LEU A 614 15.81 -1.90 20.79
CA LEU A 614 15.13 -0.60 20.92
C LEU A 614 13.65 -0.65 20.48
N GLY A 615 13.30 -1.52 19.52
CA GLY A 615 11.91 -1.73 19.09
C GLY A 615 11.08 -2.63 20.00
N THR A 616 11.69 -3.42 20.88
CA THR A 616 10.99 -4.35 21.80
C THR A 616 10.64 -3.74 23.14
N ILE A 617 11.21 -2.58 23.49
CA ILE A 617 10.81 -1.80 24.66
C ILE A 617 9.50 -1.06 24.32
N SER A 618 8.39 -1.78 24.24
CA SER A 618 7.06 -1.21 24.18
C SER A 618 6.13 -1.87 25.20
N LEU A 619 5.57 -1.02 26.07
CA LEU A 619 4.26 -1.13 26.73
C LEU A 619 4.06 -1.79 28.11
N SER A 620 5.08 -2.21 28.88
CA SER A 620 4.85 -2.57 30.30
C SER A 620 5.50 -1.63 31.32
N GLU A 621 6.71 -1.12 31.09
CA GLU A 621 7.46 -0.48 32.18
C GLU A 621 7.26 1.04 32.35
N PHE A 622 6.87 1.78 31.31
CA PHE A 622 6.70 3.23 31.43
C PHE A 622 5.39 3.67 32.09
N GLN A 623 4.37 2.80 32.14
CA GLN A 623 3.11 3.09 32.82
C GLN A 623 3.11 2.58 34.27
N GLN A 624 3.98 1.61 34.59
CA GLN A 624 4.10 1.06 35.93
C GLN A 624 5.03 1.89 36.83
N GLY A 625 6.01 2.61 36.26
CA GLY A 625 6.90 3.49 37.05
C GLY A 625 6.25 4.80 37.53
N GLY A 626 5.24 5.32 36.82
CA GLY A 626 4.51 6.52 37.22
C GLY A 626 3.40 6.24 38.25
N ASP A 627 2.61 5.20 38.01
CA ASP A 627 1.42 4.87 38.82
C ASP A 627 1.80 4.25 40.18
N HIS A 628 2.98 3.61 40.31
CA HIS A 628 3.39 3.02 41.59
C HIS A 628 3.94 4.07 42.58
N GLY A 629 4.63 5.10 42.10
CA GLY A 629 5.08 6.22 42.93
C GLY A 629 3.91 7.10 43.40
N GLU A 630 2.91 7.30 42.53
CA GLU A 630 1.70 8.08 42.84
C GLU A 630 0.79 7.33 43.83
N ARG A 631 0.64 5.99 43.69
CA ARG A 631 -0.09 5.16 44.67
C ARG A 631 0.62 5.03 46.01
N MET A 632 1.96 5.04 46.06
CA MET A 632 2.70 5.03 47.32
C MET A 632 2.60 6.37 48.06
N MET A 633 2.64 7.51 47.36
CA MET A 633 2.38 8.81 48.01
C MET A 633 0.94 8.92 48.53
N VAL A 634 -0.06 8.42 47.79
CA VAL A 634 -1.47 8.46 48.22
C VAL A 634 -1.71 7.51 49.42
N ALA A 635 -1.03 6.36 49.49
CA ALA A 635 -1.11 5.46 50.64
C ALA A 635 -0.38 6.02 51.88
N GLN A 636 0.74 6.73 51.71
CA GLN A 636 1.44 7.38 52.82
C GLN A 636 0.67 8.58 53.37
N ALA A 637 0.03 9.36 52.50
CA ALA A 637 -0.85 10.47 52.91
C ALA A 637 -2.17 10.00 53.55
N ALA A 638 -2.64 8.78 53.25
CA ALA A 638 -3.82 8.20 53.89
C ALA A 638 -3.51 7.58 55.26
N GLY A 639 -2.28 7.10 55.48
CA GLY A 639 -1.85 6.53 56.77
C GLY A 639 -1.60 7.56 57.87
N GLU A 640 -1.22 8.80 57.51
CA GLU A 640 -1.00 9.88 58.50
C GLU A 640 -2.29 10.58 58.97
N VAL A 641 -3.46 10.22 58.42
CA VAL A 641 -4.76 10.79 58.84
C VAL A 641 -5.52 9.87 59.81
N GLU A 642 -5.06 8.63 60.03
CA GLU A 642 -5.69 7.67 60.95
C GLU A 642 -5.03 7.61 62.35
N GLU A 643 -4.00 8.41 62.64
CA GLU A 643 -3.35 8.46 63.97
C GLU A 643 -3.82 9.63 64.88
N ASP A 644 -4.76 10.48 64.44
CA ASP A 644 -5.31 11.58 65.27
C ASP A 644 -6.86 11.60 65.26
N SER A 645 -7.51 10.51 65.67
CA SER A 645 -8.96 10.46 65.98
C SER A 645 -9.27 9.60 67.20
#